data_AF-A0A9W4NJI5-F1
#
_entry.id   AF-A0A9W4NJI5-F1
#
_cell.length_a   1.000
_cell.length_b   1.000
_cell.length_c   1.000
_cell.angle_alpha   90.00
_cell.angle_beta   90.00
_cell.angle_gamma   90.00
#
_symmetry.space_group_name_H-M   'P 1'
#
loop_
_entity.id
_entity.type
_entity.pdbx_description
1 polymer ?
#
loop_
_entity_poly.entity_id
_entity_poly.type
_entity_poly.pdbx_seq_one_letter_code
_entity_poly.pdbx_strand_id
1 'polypeptide(L)'
;MLAPVIANLVQFFYPIGNTPAVSLTQDLPPKEKADILLLGCGDLRHILFTINNEQEVRDQRQLDFTCCDVDTAVIARNVLLLSLILDDVEGANEDTIWNLFYHFRIDKSSLDLLQSQTAKLLSLSESLDSWHQSQYGSHVKICDGISLERVRGMWGFYGAKREGNDLSAYKTKVESGIRKSQEYKKAVLGGKGGNVVTSARAAAPACLDAMSDLGGLYNDYWEFGTTDSDPKARSDATEYNPMFTPQDGNMFLHYGIDPLSGFHLGAAYVPVKAPSPLANASPQKPTGDDIVWTARNEFSSWMQSFRSHCAAGLVKLRFFVGDAVALAYALQHVRSTGSSKQANWYRDRYHFEPLELNDEEYANGSAPCVFDIIDTSNLIDHLGALNMLVATSPLLRNTFSATLFSEKLVKTHGNHKELLENILCGDLTTVSSLLGLTPVEVVTNAASFSSGDEALVMGSSKTGTQLFARIAWKRPMNPSAAAEKSLSLIHFDPAHLANALLQIYLQMFADEDVTQLLASMNKKPISRPSVPTYHRASFVALLCLVKSRVKTDWNQMMTALLALIDGDERLAFSHTYTQELNLWTHMMGLYSVDILRNPPSALVGSQGSGILQQWQNIPEVVSVTLEVPRDRLDPFIKESMKKGFTSAIQGTLQSSPQSENQWQNMFAATQVAFGSLDSKGAQSSDLYELEIHEDELGWSGRSSMFVSFYVPSWILLQESQTATVSLSLPHSPHTVAAFASTLGQSLSVFTTEQRDSDHVHITKTLPNQSEVISIDGFAPGVAKNEVDPQGNSESTVTASVDNSGHISSFTSHVQILSEETKKILQEGSKVMQSMRSPFNYTLYLERGPKYTANFPAPVLGSTAKIRVARKSSFLELVADVAKSNDWPNLQSFMYPVYLDSGSPAVWNMPHLNIASLPKIDLSNTSSERLNWLKYHLPTMWSSKESALKFNPSLPATPNLRAKVEFKDSLYHMFMGFTGVQGNHASVFAINCAEERGVQMLFFLSGMRLDLSNRTPVLDAAVLPLRLDLMESILPSLQAIQGSSYAPAAISTPKSEVKLWKESLPAWSERSRSWSHKSSCEYLSRGVIPVSTGFGERILCSCGEGKLPKDFMPDFPGWKGLSKYAVRVSVSPAFTSALVESPLDLSGSGFTAKPPGEEGSGCQVCGTTSNPDGLDLMNCSRCHTTKYCSRDCQKKDWKQHKLVCKA
;
A
#
# COMPACT_ATOMS: atom_id res chain seq x y z
N MET A 1 17.87 -0.23 14.12
CA MET A 1 16.65 -0.37 13.28
C MET A 1 16.88 0.21 11.89
N LEU A 2 16.02 -0.08 10.90
CA LEU A 2 16.19 0.35 9.49
C LEU A 2 15.37 1.58 9.06
N ALA A 3 14.69 2.22 10.01
CA ALA A 3 14.07 3.52 9.84
C ALA A 3 14.54 4.44 10.99
N PRO A 4 14.62 5.77 10.78
CA PRO A 4 15.01 6.71 11.82
C PRO A 4 14.18 6.55 13.11
N VAL A 5 14.86 6.60 14.25
CA VAL A 5 14.21 6.61 15.56
C VAL A 5 13.69 8.02 15.82
N ILE A 6 12.37 8.20 15.79
CA ILE A 6 11.71 9.47 16.11
C ILE A 6 11.50 9.53 17.62
N ALA A 7 11.81 10.64 18.30
CA ALA A 7 11.52 10.74 19.73
C ALA A 7 10.00 10.68 19.98
N ASN A 8 9.48 9.57 20.51
CA ASN A 8 8.03 9.34 20.66
C ASN A 8 7.45 10.01 21.91
N LEU A 9 7.59 11.33 22.00
CA LEU A 9 7.14 12.12 23.16
C LEU A 9 5.63 12.37 23.20
N VAL A 10 4.99 12.37 22.02
CA VAL A 10 3.54 12.55 21.86
C VAL A 10 3.06 11.45 20.92
N GLN A 11 2.41 10.43 21.48
CA GLN A 11 1.89 9.32 20.70
C GLN A 11 0.37 9.46 20.53
N PHE A 12 -0.10 9.26 19.31
CA PHE A 12 -1.52 9.07 19.08
C PHE A 12 -1.87 7.58 19.16
N PHE A 13 -2.92 7.28 19.92
CA PHE A 13 -3.55 5.97 19.93
C PHE A 13 -4.58 5.89 18.82
N TYR A 14 -4.56 4.78 18.07
CA TYR A 14 -5.50 4.47 17.00
C TYR A 14 -6.27 3.19 17.36
N PRO A 15 -7.25 3.27 18.27
CA PRO A 15 -8.02 2.11 18.69
C PRO A 15 -8.96 1.55 17.62
N ILE A 16 -9.23 2.34 16.59
CA ILE A 16 -10.12 1.94 15.49
C ILE A 16 -9.54 2.48 14.20
N GLY A 17 -9.80 1.75 13.13
CA GLY A 17 -9.42 2.13 11.78
C GLY A 17 -10.10 3.40 11.29
N ASN A 18 -9.52 3.98 10.26
CA ASN A 18 -9.92 5.25 9.66
C ASN A 18 -10.24 5.12 8.16
N THR A 19 -10.34 3.89 7.65
CA THR A 19 -10.73 3.57 6.28
C THR A 19 -11.80 2.47 6.28
N PRO A 20 -12.73 2.45 5.31
CA PRO A 20 -13.74 1.39 5.23
C PRO A 20 -13.10 0.01 5.06
N ALA A 21 -13.78 -1.04 5.52
CA ALA A 21 -13.30 -2.40 5.36
C ALA A 21 -13.11 -2.78 3.87
N VAL A 22 -12.15 -3.66 3.57
CA VAL A 22 -11.89 -4.20 2.22
C VAL A 22 -11.73 -5.71 2.33
N SER A 23 -12.06 -6.43 1.27
CA SER A 23 -11.83 -7.86 1.21
C SER A 23 -10.38 -8.14 0.82
N LEU A 24 -9.63 -8.75 1.74
CA LEU A 24 -8.21 -9.06 1.56
C LEU A 24 -7.99 -10.16 0.51
N THR A 25 -9.00 -10.98 0.23
CA THR A 25 -8.94 -12.08 -0.75
C THR A 25 -9.44 -11.68 -2.13
N GLN A 26 -9.79 -10.41 -2.35
CA GLN A 26 -10.45 -9.95 -3.59
C GLN A 26 -9.60 -10.18 -4.87
N ASP A 27 -8.28 -10.25 -4.75
CA ASP A 27 -7.37 -10.50 -5.88
C ASP A 27 -7.03 -11.99 -6.08
N LEU A 28 -7.47 -12.85 -5.17
CA LEU A 28 -7.17 -14.28 -5.21
C LEU A 28 -8.24 -15.04 -5.98
N PRO A 29 -7.85 -16.02 -6.82
CA PRO A 29 -8.77 -16.98 -7.39
C PRO A 29 -9.63 -17.64 -6.29
N PRO A 30 -10.90 -17.97 -6.58
CA PRO A 30 -11.73 -18.68 -5.61
C PRO A 30 -11.10 -20.03 -5.25
N LYS A 31 -11.34 -20.49 -4.02
CA LYS A 31 -10.93 -21.79 -3.44
C LYS A 31 -9.46 -21.94 -3.05
N GLU A 32 -8.57 -21.08 -3.53
CA GLU A 32 -7.16 -21.12 -3.14
C GLU A 32 -7.01 -20.71 -1.67
N LYS A 33 -6.23 -21.48 -0.90
CA LYS A 33 -5.81 -21.10 0.46
C LYS A 33 -5.18 -19.71 0.40
N ALA A 34 -5.46 -18.87 1.39
CA ALA A 34 -4.89 -17.54 1.49
C ALA A 34 -4.01 -17.44 2.74
N ASP A 35 -2.70 -17.34 2.53
CA ASP A 35 -1.75 -16.91 3.56
C ASP A 35 -1.62 -15.37 3.48
N ILE A 36 -2.03 -14.66 4.53
CA ILE A 36 -2.19 -13.20 4.53
C ILE A 36 -1.32 -12.58 5.63
N LEU A 37 -0.43 -11.65 5.26
CA LEU A 37 0.36 -10.86 6.20
C LEU A 37 -0.20 -9.44 6.31
N LEU A 38 -0.56 -9.02 7.51
CA LEU A 38 -1.06 -7.68 7.83
C LEU A 38 -0.03 -6.96 8.69
N LEU A 39 0.65 -5.98 8.11
CA LEU A 39 1.62 -5.12 8.79
C LEU A 39 0.93 -3.78 9.10
N GLY A 40 0.79 -3.46 10.39
CA GLY A 40 -0.04 -2.35 10.85
C GLY A 40 -1.51 -2.77 10.99
N CYS A 41 -1.73 -3.92 11.65
CA CYS A 41 -3.04 -4.53 11.91
C CYS A 41 -3.81 -3.78 13.02
N GLY A 42 -4.14 -2.51 12.75
CA GLY A 42 -4.78 -1.58 13.69
C GLY A 42 -6.11 -2.05 14.29
N ASP A 43 -6.94 -2.76 13.52
CA ASP A 43 -8.15 -3.43 14.01
C ASP A 43 -8.52 -4.64 13.12
N LEU A 44 -9.64 -5.29 13.46
CA LEU A 44 -10.10 -6.51 12.80
C LEU A 44 -11.06 -6.31 11.64
N ARG A 45 -11.36 -5.07 11.21
CA ARG A 45 -12.44 -4.81 10.24
C ARG A 45 -12.21 -5.50 8.89
N HIS A 46 -10.98 -5.47 8.38
CA HIS A 46 -10.63 -6.13 7.12
C HIS A 46 -10.72 -7.65 7.23
N ILE A 47 -10.29 -8.23 8.36
CA ILE A 47 -10.35 -9.67 8.62
C ILE A 47 -11.80 -10.13 8.69
N LEU A 48 -12.60 -9.49 9.55
CA LEU A 48 -14.00 -9.84 9.79
C LEU A 48 -14.84 -9.70 8.51
N PHE A 49 -14.65 -8.61 7.75
CA PHE A 49 -15.33 -8.43 6.47
C PHE A 49 -14.88 -9.44 5.40
N THR A 50 -13.59 -9.77 5.34
CA THR A 50 -13.07 -10.79 4.41
C THR A 50 -13.73 -12.14 4.69
N ILE A 51 -13.79 -12.56 5.96
CA ILE A 51 -14.43 -13.82 6.38
C ILE A 51 -15.93 -13.81 6.03
N ASN A 52 -16.62 -12.67 6.24
CA ASN A 52 -18.03 -12.53 5.86
C ASN A 52 -18.26 -12.71 4.35
N ASN A 53 -17.36 -12.22 3.50
CA ASN A 53 -17.48 -12.38 2.04
C ASN A 53 -17.29 -13.82 1.55
N GLU A 54 -16.66 -14.69 2.36
CA GLU A 54 -16.41 -16.10 2.01
C GLU A 54 -17.57 -17.04 2.43
N GLN A 55 -18.57 -16.55 3.18
CA GLN A 55 -19.62 -17.39 3.81
C GLN A 55 -20.50 -18.17 2.81
N GLU A 56 -20.88 -17.57 1.67
CA GLU A 56 -21.78 -18.18 0.68
C GLU A 56 -21.05 -18.84 -0.51
N VAL A 57 -19.72 -19.01 -0.41
CA VAL A 57 -18.94 -19.63 -1.49
C VAL A 57 -19.09 -21.15 -1.40
N ARG A 58 -19.47 -21.78 -2.53
CA ARG A 58 -19.67 -23.25 -2.63
C ARG A 58 -18.50 -24.06 -2.08
N ASP A 59 -17.28 -23.55 -2.22
CA ASP A 59 -16.03 -24.15 -1.78
C ASP A 59 -15.25 -23.10 -0.97
N GLN A 60 -15.46 -23.06 0.34
CA GLN A 60 -14.81 -22.11 1.25
C GLN A 60 -13.30 -22.36 1.32
N ARG A 61 -12.51 -21.28 1.31
CA ARG A 61 -11.04 -21.36 1.40
C ARG A 61 -10.57 -21.34 2.85
N GLN A 62 -9.39 -21.89 3.10
CA GLN A 62 -8.67 -21.69 4.35
C GLN A 62 -8.01 -20.31 4.36
N LEU A 63 -8.12 -19.62 5.51
CA LEU A 63 -7.57 -18.28 5.75
C LEU A 63 -6.58 -18.35 6.92
N ASP A 64 -5.31 -18.02 6.67
CA ASP A 64 -4.27 -17.92 7.70
C ASP A 64 -3.71 -16.49 7.71
N PHE A 65 -4.03 -15.75 8.78
CA PHE A 65 -3.64 -14.35 8.95
C PHE A 65 -2.47 -14.24 9.92
N THR A 66 -1.39 -13.57 9.51
CA THR A 66 -0.32 -13.11 10.40
C THR A 66 -0.45 -11.60 10.58
N CYS A 67 -0.75 -11.16 11.80
CA CYS A 67 -1.10 -9.80 12.17
C CYS A 67 0.01 -9.20 13.04
N CYS A 68 0.53 -8.05 12.61
CA CYS A 68 1.58 -7.32 13.30
C CYS A 68 1.12 -5.89 13.58
N ASP A 69 1.28 -5.45 14.82
CA ASP A 69 1.20 -4.04 15.20
C ASP A 69 2.24 -3.73 16.27
N VAL A 70 2.76 -2.51 16.25
CA VAL A 70 3.75 -2.05 17.25
C VAL A 70 3.07 -1.69 18.57
N ASP A 71 1.78 -1.36 18.53
CA ASP A 71 1.01 -1.00 19.71
C ASP A 71 0.39 -2.26 20.36
N THR A 72 0.91 -2.59 21.56
CA THR A 72 0.39 -3.69 22.38
C THR A 72 -1.11 -3.60 22.63
N ALA A 73 -1.65 -2.38 22.85
CA ALA A 73 -3.05 -2.18 23.16
C ALA A 73 -3.96 -2.55 21.98
N VAL A 74 -3.51 -2.31 20.75
CA VAL A 74 -4.22 -2.73 19.53
C VAL A 74 -4.38 -4.25 19.51
N ILE A 75 -3.27 -4.99 19.66
CA ILE A 75 -3.28 -6.45 19.60
C ILE A 75 -4.10 -7.05 20.74
N ALA A 76 -3.94 -6.53 21.96
CA ALA A 76 -4.71 -6.98 23.12
C ALA A 76 -6.22 -6.79 22.92
N ARG A 77 -6.64 -5.66 22.33
CA ARG A 77 -8.06 -5.39 22.01
C ARG A 77 -8.59 -6.29 20.91
N ASN A 78 -7.79 -6.56 19.88
CA ASN A 78 -8.16 -7.46 18.79
C ASN A 78 -8.41 -8.88 19.30
N VAL A 79 -7.47 -9.46 20.06
CA VAL A 79 -7.64 -10.81 20.62
C VAL A 79 -8.82 -10.87 21.60
N LEU A 80 -9.01 -9.82 22.42
CA LEU A 80 -10.16 -9.71 23.32
C LEU A 80 -11.48 -9.71 22.54
N LEU A 81 -11.61 -8.91 21.47
CA LEU A 81 -12.79 -8.90 20.63
C LEU A 81 -13.09 -10.28 20.05
N LEU A 82 -12.10 -10.97 19.50
CA LEU A 82 -12.28 -12.32 18.96
C LEU A 82 -12.78 -13.31 20.02
N SER A 83 -12.26 -13.21 21.24
CA SER A 83 -12.71 -14.06 22.35
C SER A 83 -14.16 -13.80 22.75
N LEU A 84 -14.60 -12.53 22.76
CA LEU A 84 -15.98 -12.15 23.00
C LEU A 84 -16.91 -12.68 21.91
N ILE A 85 -16.52 -12.54 20.64
CA ILE A 85 -17.31 -13.03 19.51
C ILE A 85 -17.49 -14.55 19.59
N LEU A 86 -16.44 -15.29 19.96
CA LEU A 86 -16.48 -16.75 20.06
C LEU A 86 -17.35 -17.24 21.23
N ASP A 87 -17.35 -16.52 22.35
CA ASP A 87 -18.17 -16.87 23.52
C ASP A 87 -19.65 -16.47 23.35
N ASP A 88 -19.96 -15.47 22.51
CA ASP A 88 -21.33 -15.00 22.25
C ASP A 88 -22.07 -15.88 21.22
N VAL A 89 -22.21 -17.17 21.53
CA VAL A 89 -22.78 -18.19 20.64
C VAL A 89 -24.23 -17.87 20.25
N GLU A 90 -25.01 -17.31 21.17
CA GLU A 90 -26.43 -16.98 20.96
C GLU A 90 -26.66 -15.55 20.43
N GLY A 91 -25.61 -14.74 20.27
CA GLY A 91 -25.73 -13.34 19.85
C GLY A 91 -26.41 -12.45 20.91
N ALA A 92 -26.31 -12.83 22.20
CA ALA A 92 -27.01 -12.14 23.27
C ALA A 92 -26.30 -10.86 23.72
N ASN A 93 -25.01 -10.72 23.41
CA ASN A 93 -24.16 -9.62 23.87
C ASN A 93 -23.70 -8.69 22.75
N GLU A 94 -24.28 -8.76 21.55
CA GLU A 94 -23.81 -8.01 20.38
C GLU A 94 -23.70 -6.50 20.62
N ASP A 95 -24.70 -5.89 21.27
CA ASP A 95 -24.68 -4.47 21.63
C ASP A 95 -23.60 -4.14 22.67
N THR A 96 -23.39 -5.04 23.64
CA THR A 96 -22.36 -4.86 24.68
C THR A 96 -20.95 -4.98 24.09
N ILE A 97 -20.75 -5.91 23.15
CA ILE A 97 -19.50 -6.09 22.40
C ILE A 97 -19.23 -4.86 21.53
N TRP A 98 -20.25 -4.31 20.86
CA TRP A 98 -20.15 -3.06 20.10
C TRP A 98 -19.69 -1.91 21.00
N ASN A 99 -20.37 -1.70 22.14
CA ASN A 99 -20.04 -0.65 23.10
C ASN A 99 -18.57 -0.76 23.55
N LEU A 100 -18.12 -1.97 23.88
CA LEU A 100 -16.73 -2.21 24.31
C LEU A 100 -15.69 -1.89 23.23
N PHE A 101 -15.95 -2.20 21.97
CA PHE A 101 -14.94 -2.02 20.94
C PHE A 101 -14.93 -0.60 20.35
N TYR A 102 -16.09 0.05 20.29
CA TYR A 102 -16.28 1.30 19.54
C TYR A 102 -16.59 2.54 20.40
N HIS A 103 -16.89 2.41 21.69
CA HIS A 103 -17.19 3.55 22.56
C HIS A 103 -16.09 3.80 23.58
N PHE A 104 -15.66 5.06 23.73
CA PHE A 104 -14.75 5.44 24.82
C PHE A 104 -15.47 5.75 26.14
N ARG A 105 -16.80 5.85 26.11
CA ARG A 105 -17.68 5.83 27.30
C ARG A 105 -18.67 4.68 27.21
N ILE A 106 -18.78 3.90 28.26
CA ILE A 106 -19.56 2.66 28.29
C ILE A 106 -20.44 2.59 29.55
N ASP A 107 -21.50 1.79 29.47
CA ASP A 107 -22.36 1.47 30.60
C ASP A 107 -21.68 0.45 31.55
N LYS A 108 -22.28 0.28 32.73
CA LYS A 108 -21.76 -0.62 33.77
C LYS A 108 -21.74 -2.09 33.35
N SER A 109 -22.76 -2.57 32.63
CA SER A 109 -22.80 -3.95 32.13
C SER A 109 -21.68 -4.24 31.13
N SER A 110 -21.37 -3.30 30.24
CA SER A 110 -20.24 -3.38 29.34
C SER A 110 -18.91 -3.50 30.10
N LEU A 111 -18.69 -2.65 31.11
CA LEU A 111 -17.50 -2.73 31.95
C LEU A 111 -17.39 -4.07 32.70
N ASP A 112 -18.50 -4.59 33.22
CA ASP A 112 -18.53 -5.87 33.93
C ASP A 112 -18.22 -7.04 32.96
N LEU A 113 -18.72 -7.00 31.72
CA LEU A 113 -18.36 -7.97 30.68
C LEU A 113 -16.85 -7.92 30.38
N LEU A 114 -16.28 -6.73 30.19
CA LEU A 114 -14.84 -6.55 29.98
C LEU A 114 -14.01 -7.16 31.11
N GLN A 115 -14.38 -6.90 32.36
CA GLN A 115 -13.68 -7.42 33.54
C GLN A 115 -13.79 -8.96 33.63
N SER A 116 -14.95 -9.52 33.30
CA SER A 116 -15.14 -10.98 33.29
C SER A 116 -14.30 -11.66 32.20
N GLN A 117 -14.28 -11.08 30.99
CA GLN A 117 -13.58 -11.65 29.85
C GLN A 117 -12.06 -11.56 30.02
N THR A 118 -11.55 -10.42 30.49
CA THR A 118 -10.11 -10.25 30.75
C THR A 118 -9.61 -11.20 31.84
N ALA A 119 -10.39 -11.41 32.92
CA ALA A 119 -10.06 -12.41 33.94
C ALA A 119 -9.96 -13.83 33.36
N LYS A 120 -10.89 -14.20 32.47
CA LYS A 120 -10.86 -15.48 31.75
C LYS A 120 -9.62 -15.59 30.86
N LEU A 121 -9.32 -14.57 30.04
CA LEU A 121 -8.15 -14.57 29.16
C LEU A 121 -6.84 -14.70 29.94
N LEU A 122 -6.70 -13.98 31.07
CA LEU A 122 -5.52 -14.06 31.94
C LEU A 122 -5.32 -15.48 32.49
N SER A 123 -6.40 -16.18 32.87
CA SER A 123 -6.31 -17.57 33.37
C SER A 123 -5.90 -18.58 32.29
N LEU A 124 -6.13 -18.27 31.01
CA LEU A 124 -5.86 -19.16 29.88
C LEU A 124 -4.53 -18.88 29.18
N SER A 125 -3.74 -17.90 29.64
CA SER A 125 -2.56 -17.42 28.93
C SER A 125 -1.29 -17.40 29.79
N GLU A 126 -1.17 -18.22 30.83
CA GLU A 126 0.03 -18.25 31.69
C GLU A 126 1.33 -18.54 30.90
N SER A 127 1.22 -19.33 29.84
CA SER A 127 2.27 -19.62 28.85
C SER A 127 1.66 -19.79 27.45
N LEU A 128 2.51 -19.76 26.42
CA LEU A 128 2.08 -20.10 25.04
C LEU A 128 1.40 -21.48 24.98
N ASP A 129 1.95 -22.48 25.69
CA ASP A 129 1.35 -23.82 25.72
C ASP A 129 -0.06 -23.81 26.32
N SER A 130 -0.25 -23.12 27.43
CA SER A 130 -1.58 -22.99 28.05
C SER A 130 -2.57 -22.27 27.13
N TRP A 131 -2.11 -21.25 26.41
CA TRP A 131 -2.90 -20.52 25.43
C TRP A 131 -3.28 -21.41 24.25
N HIS A 132 -2.32 -22.15 23.69
CA HIS A 132 -2.53 -23.07 22.58
C HIS A 132 -3.49 -24.22 22.91
N GLN A 133 -3.51 -24.67 24.16
CA GLN A 133 -4.44 -25.70 24.65
C GLN A 133 -5.82 -25.15 25.03
N SER A 134 -5.97 -23.82 25.12
CA SER A 134 -7.24 -23.18 25.44
C SER A 134 -8.27 -23.32 24.31
N GLN A 135 -9.53 -23.00 24.62
CA GLN A 135 -10.62 -22.97 23.64
C GLN A 135 -10.42 -21.94 22.51
N TYR A 136 -9.55 -20.94 22.68
CA TYR A 136 -9.24 -19.95 21.66
C TYR A 136 -8.01 -20.34 20.83
N GLY A 137 -7.08 -21.09 21.42
CA GLY A 137 -5.76 -21.40 20.88
C GLY A 137 -5.76 -22.17 19.57
N SER A 138 -6.87 -22.81 19.19
CA SER A 138 -7.03 -23.47 17.89
C SER A 138 -7.15 -22.49 16.72
N HIS A 139 -7.67 -21.29 16.96
CA HIS A 139 -7.96 -20.28 15.94
C HIS A 139 -7.15 -19.00 16.13
N VAL A 140 -6.88 -18.62 17.38
CA VAL A 140 -6.15 -17.40 17.73
C VAL A 140 -4.83 -17.79 18.38
N LYS A 141 -3.73 -17.48 17.70
CA LYS A 141 -2.35 -17.79 18.05
C LYS A 141 -1.62 -16.50 18.41
N ILE A 142 -0.63 -16.59 19.29
CA ILE A 142 0.31 -15.51 19.58
C ILE A 142 1.67 -15.99 19.11
N CYS A 143 2.39 -15.17 18.33
CA CYS A 143 3.57 -15.62 17.59
C CYS A 143 4.80 -15.93 18.46
N ASP A 144 4.88 -15.34 19.66
CA ASP A 144 5.98 -15.54 20.60
C ASP A 144 5.56 -15.24 22.05
N GLY A 145 6.40 -15.63 23.02
CA GLY A 145 6.10 -15.52 24.44
C GLY A 145 6.04 -14.07 24.96
N ILE A 146 6.87 -13.20 24.40
CA ILE A 146 6.92 -11.78 24.78
C ILE A 146 5.65 -11.05 24.33
N SER A 147 5.16 -11.32 23.12
CA SER A 147 3.90 -10.79 22.62
C SER A 147 2.75 -11.21 23.52
N LEU A 148 2.77 -12.46 24.02
CA LEU A 148 1.79 -12.96 24.98
C LEU A 148 1.88 -12.19 26.31
N GLU A 149 3.09 -12.00 26.83
CA GLU A 149 3.33 -11.24 28.08
C GLU A 149 2.81 -9.80 27.98
N ARG A 150 3.20 -9.07 26.93
CA ARG A 150 2.75 -7.69 26.69
C ARG A 150 1.21 -7.60 26.57
N VAL A 151 0.61 -8.52 25.82
CA VAL A 151 -0.86 -8.60 25.68
C VAL A 151 -1.56 -8.89 27.02
N ARG A 152 -1.00 -9.80 27.83
CA ARG A 152 -1.51 -10.09 29.19
C ARG A 152 -1.43 -8.88 30.09
N GLY A 153 -0.34 -8.11 30.04
CA GLY A 153 -0.21 -6.86 30.79
C GLY A 153 -1.36 -5.91 30.51
N MET A 154 -1.71 -5.73 29.23
CA MET A 154 -2.86 -4.92 28.81
C MET A 154 -4.20 -5.48 29.30
N TRP A 155 -4.42 -6.80 29.25
CA TRP A 155 -5.64 -7.40 29.79
C TRP A 155 -5.76 -7.22 31.31
N GLY A 156 -4.65 -7.29 32.04
CA GLY A 156 -4.59 -6.94 33.45
C GLY A 156 -5.02 -5.49 33.71
N PHE A 157 -4.52 -4.56 32.90
CA PHE A 157 -4.91 -3.15 32.97
C PHE A 157 -6.40 -2.92 32.64
N TYR A 158 -6.94 -3.59 31.62
CA TYR A 158 -8.35 -3.49 31.24
C TYR A 158 -9.29 -4.07 32.29
N GLY A 159 -8.93 -5.22 32.87
CA GLY A 159 -9.74 -5.92 33.87
C GLY A 159 -9.64 -5.37 35.29
N ALA A 160 -8.73 -4.41 35.55
CA ALA A 160 -8.49 -3.88 36.89
C ALA A 160 -9.76 -3.24 37.51
N LYS A 161 -10.17 -3.77 38.67
CA LYS A 161 -11.25 -3.21 39.49
C LYS A 161 -10.68 -2.08 40.35
N ARG A 162 -11.00 -0.85 39.97
CA ARG A 162 -10.49 0.37 40.62
C ARG A 162 -11.55 0.93 41.58
N GLU A 163 -11.14 1.27 42.79
CA GLU A 163 -12.01 1.84 43.83
C GLU A 163 -11.32 3.02 44.56
N GLY A 164 -12.12 3.85 45.23
CA GLY A 164 -11.62 4.96 46.06
C GLY A 164 -10.66 5.90 45.32
N ASN A 165 -9.48 6.12 45.90
CA ASN A 165 -8.47 7.05 45.37
C ASN A 165 -7.91 6.59 44.01
N ASP A 166 -7.78 5.30 43.77
CA ASP A 166 -7.25 4.76 42.51
C ASP A 166 -8.21 5.04 41.35
N LEU A 167 -9.52 4.80 41.56
CA LEU A 167 -10.54 5.17 40.59
C LEU A 167 -10.54 6.67 40.30
N SER A 168 -10.41 7.51 41.33
CA SER A 168 -10.35 8.97 41.18
C SER A 168 -9.13 9.41 40.37
N ALA A 169 -7.96 8.81 40.64
CA ALA A 169 -6.71 9.11 39.92
C ALA A 169 -6.81 8.69 38.45
N TYR A 170 -7.35 7.49 38.20
CA TYR A 170 -7.60 6.99 36.85
C TYR A 170 -8.55 7.91 36.06
N LYS A 171 -9.72 8.27 36.62
CA LYS A 171 -10.67 9.17 35.94
C LYS A 171 -10.03 10.53 35.61
N THR A 172 -9.27 11.11 36.55
CA THR A 172 -8.54 12.37 36.33
C THR A 172 -7.53 12.26 35.17
N LYS A 173 -6.78 11.16 35.10
CA LYS A 173 -5.80 10.90 34.05
C LYS A 173 -6.48 10.80 32.67
N VAL A 174 -7.57 10.04 32.58
CA VAL A 174 -8.34 9.83 31.34
C VAL A 174 -8.98 11.15 30.86
N GLU A 175 -9.61 11.89 31.75
CA GLU A 175 -10.19 13.21 31.45
C GLU A 175 -9.14 14.18 30.92
N SER A 176 -7.95 14.21 31.52
CA SER A 176 -6.85 15.03 31.01
C SER A 176 -6.39 14.60 29.62
N GLY A 177 -6.37 13.30 29.32
CA GLY A 177 -6.01 12.78 28.00
C GLY A 177 -7.02 13.17 26.93
N ILE A 178 -8.32 12.97 27.21
CA ILE A 178 -9.43 13.35 26.32
C ILE A 178 -9.42 14.86 26.06
N ARG A 179 -9.21 15.68 27.10
CA ARG A 179 -9.12 17.14 26.93
C ARG A 179 -7.99 17.54 25.97
N LYS A 180 -6.81 16.94 26.11
CA LYS A 180 -5.68 17.19 25.18
C LYS A 180 -6.00 16.74 23.75
N SER A 181 -6.63 15.58 23.56
CA SER A 181 -7.12 15.14 22.25
C SER A 181 -8.11 16.14 21.62
N GLN A 182 -9.04 16.67 22.42
CA GLN A 182 -10.01 17.67 21.96
C GLN A 182 -9.36 19.03 21.64
N GLU A 183 -8.38 19.47 22.42
CA GLU A 183 -7.59 20.67 22.14
C GLU A 183 -6.81 20.51 20.81
N TYR A 184 -6.19 19.36 20.60
CA TYR A 184 -5.50 19.05 19.34
C TYR A 184 -6.47 18.96 18.16
N LYS A 185 -7.62 18.30 18.33
CA LYS A 185 -8.72 18.28 17.35
C LYS A 185 -9.10 19.70 16.93
N LYS A 186 -9.31 20.60 17.89
CA LYS A 186 -9.65 22.01 17.64
C LYS A 186 -8.52 22.77 16.94
N ALA A 187 -7.26 22.47 17.26
CA ALA A 187 -6.10 23.08 16.61
C ALA A 187 -5.95 22.65 15.14
N VAL A 188 -6.21 21.37 14.84
CA VAL A 188 -6.04 20.80 13.48
C VAL A 188 -7.25 21.06 12.58
N LEU A 189 -8.47 20.87 13.10
CA LEU A 189 -9.70 20.98 12.30
C LEU A 189 -10.32 22.39 12.33
N GLY A 190 -9.87 23.27 13.24
CA GLY A 190 -10.49 24.57 13.50
C GLY A 190 -11.64 24.49 14.53
N GLY A 191 -12.41 25.58 14.64
CA GLY A 191 -13.54 25.70 15.57
C GLY A 191 -14.77 24.86 15.17
N LYS A 192 -15.97 25.23 15.67
CA LYS A 192 -17.23 24.55 15.32
C LYS A 192 -17.43 24.56 13.80
N GLY A 193 -17.36 23.39 13.15
CA GLY A 193 -17.48 23.19 11.71
C GLY A 193 -16.32 22.42 11.05
N GLY A 194 -15.24 22.11 11.77
CA GLY A 194 -14.16 21.25 11.27
C GLY A 194 -14.52 19.77 11.34
N ASN A 195 -14.68 19.12 10.18
CA ASN A 195 -15.04 17.69 10.09
C ASN A 195 -13.87 16.85 9.54
N VAL A 196 -13.77 15.62 10.04
CA VAL A 196 -12.85 14.62 9.49
C VAL A 196 -13.47 14.05 8.22
N VAL A 197 -12.72 14.10 7.13
CA VAL A 197 -13.19 13.75 5.78
C VAL A 197 -13.24 12.23 5.56
N THR A 198 -12.56 11.46 6.41
CA THR A 198 -12.42 9.98 6.30
C THR A 198 -13.77 9.27 6.29
N SER A 199 -14.71 9.69 7.12
CA SER A 199 -16.01 9.03 7.29
C SER A 199 -16.87 9.14 6.03
N ALA A 200 -16.73 10.21 5.24
CA ALA A 200 -17.43 10.32 3.96
C ALA A 200 -17.01 9.22 2.97
N ARG A 201 -15.78 8.69 3.06
CA ARG A 201 -15.33 7.55 2.25
C ARG A 201 -16.11 6.26 2.56
N ALA A 202 -16.63 6.12 3.78
CA ALA A 202 -17.48 5.00 4.18
C ALA A 202 -18.86 5.04 3.52
N ALA A 203 -19.31 6.24 3.12
CA ALA A 203 -20.58 6.44 2.44
C ALA A 203 -20.50 6.35 0.90
N ALA A 204 -19.32 6.12 0.32
CA ALA A 204 -19.20 5.93 -1.13
C ALA A 204 -20.06 4.74 -1.61
N PRO A 205 -20.75 4.87 -2.76
CA PRO A 205 -20.65 5.95 -3.75
C PRO A 205 -21.52 7.20 -3.45
N ALA A 206 -22.27 7.23 -2.36
CA ALA A 206 -23.17 8.34 -1.98
C ALA A 206 -22.50 9.38 -1.06
N CYS A 207 -21.22 9.70 -1.28
CA CYS A 207 -20.42 10.54 -0.37
C CYS A 207 -21.07 11.90 -0.07
N LEU A 208 -21.55 12.61 -1.09
CA LEU A 208 -22.12 13.96 -0.96
C LEU A 208 -23.36 13.99 -0.06
N ASP A 209 -24.24 13.00 -0.21
CA ASP A 209 -25.48 12.93 0.56
C ASP A 209 -25.22 12.71 2.06
N ALA A 210 -24.07 12.09 2.38
CA ALA A 210 -23.69 11.70 3.73
C ALA A 210 -22.81 12.71 4.47
N MET A 211 -22.16 13.65 3.77
CA MET A 211 -21.14 14.53 4.37
C MET A 211 -21.62 15.27 5.62
N SER A 212 -22.83 15.82 5.59
CA SER A 212 -23.38 16.59 6.72
C SER A 212 -23.76 15.68 7.88
N ASP A 213 -24.39 14.53 7.60
CA ASP A 213 -24.91 13.63 8.63
C ASP A 213 -23.76 12.98 9.41
N LEU A 214 -22.73 12.52 8.69
CA LEU A 214 -21.53 11.94 9.29
C LEU A 214 -20.71 12.96 10.07
N GLY A 215 -20.66 14.21 9.61
CA GLY A 215 -20.07 15.30 10.39
C GLY A 215 -20.80 15.54 11.71
N GLY A 216 -22.12 15.42 11.73
CA GLY A 216 -22.94 15.46 12.94
C GLY A 216 -22.63 14.31 13.90
N LEU A 217 -22.71 13.06 13.40
CA LEU A 217 -22.44 11.85 14.19
C LEU A 217 -21.03 11.82 14.78
N TYR A 218 -20.03 12.27 14.01
CA TYR A 218 -18.67 12.43 14.50
C TYR A 218 -18.58 13.42 15.67
N ASN A 219 -19.29 14.55 15.59
CA ASN A 219 -19.29 15.53 16.67
C ASN A 219 -20.01 15.01 17.92
N ASP A 220 -21.16 14.35 17.74
CA ASP A 220 -21.90 13.69 18.82
C ASP A 220 -21.03 12.64 19.53
N TYR A 221 -20.31 11.80 18.78
CA TYR A 221 -19.40 10.81 19.36
C TYR A 221 -18.32 11.46 20.24
N TRP A 222 -17.70 12.55 19.79
CA TRP A 222 -16.68 13.25 20.58
C TRP A 222 -17.25 14.03 21.78
N GLU A 223 -18.54 14.33 21.79
CA GLU A 223 -19.24 14.98 22.89
C GLU A 223 -19.68 13.96 23.95
N PHE A 224 -20.31 12.85 23.53
CA PHE A 224 -20.93 11.88 24.42
C PHE A 224 -20.11 10.61 24.65
N GLY A 225 -19.13 10.31 23.80
CA GLY A 225 -18.29 9.11 23.88
C GLY A 225 -18.92 7.80 23.41
N THR A 226 -20.13 7.89 22.85
CA THR A 226 -20.92 6.78 22.30
C THR A 226 -21.51 7.19 20.96
N THR A 227 -21.83 6.20 20.11
CA THR A 227 -22.62 6.38 18.88
C THR A 227 -24.12 6.43 19.13
N ASP A 228 -24.58 6.17 20.35
CA ASP A 228 -26.01 6.11 20.68
C ASP A 228 -26.64 7.49 20.74
N SER A 229 -27.87 7.60 20.24
CA SER A 229 -28.68 8.81 20.27
C SER A 229 -29.70 8.81 21.42
N ASP A 230 -30.03 7.64 21.96
CA ASP A 230 -31.00 7.49 23.05
C ASP A 230 -30.50 8.22 24.33
N PRO A 231 -31.30 9.16 24.88
CA PRO A 231 -30.89 9.91 26.06
C PRO A 231 -30.60 9.05 27.30
N LYS A 232 -31.29 7.91 27.45
CA LYS A 232 -31.08 7.02 28.58
C LYS A 232 -29.76 6.25 28.42
N ALA A 233 -29.49 5.68 27.24
CA ALA A 233 -28.21 5.04 26.93
C ALA A 233 -27.02 6.00 27.16
N ARG A 234 -27.13 7.25 26.71
CA ARG A 234 -26.12 8.30 26.98
C ARG A 234 -25.96 8.61 28.47
N SER A 235 -27.05 8.63 29.22
CA SER A 235 -27.02 8.86 30.66
C SER A 235 -26.45 7.69 31.45
N ASP A 236 -26.59 6.46 30.94
CA ASP A 236 -26.08 5.24 31.57
C ASP A 236 -24.59 5.01 31.26
N ALA A 237 -24.08 5.54 30.12
CA ALA A 237 -22.68 5.49 29.69
C ALA A 237 -21.74 6.42 30.51
N THR A 238 -21.67 6.15 31.80
CA THR A 238 -20.94 6.98 32.79
C THR A 238 -19.50 6.53 33.02
N GLU A 239 -19.13 5.31 32.61
CA GLU A 239 -17.80 4.77 32.82
C GLU A 239 -16.87 5.00 31.63
N TYR A 240 -15.60 5.24 31.90
CA TYR A 240 -14.58 5.31 30.86
C TYR A 240 -14.18 3.90 30.45
N ASN A 241 -14.12 3.65 29.15
CA ASN A 241 -13.70 2.36 28.63
C ASN A 241 -12.16 2.23 28.73
N PRO A 242 -11.62 1.29 29.55
CA PRO A 242 -10.18 1.11 29.69
C PRO A 242 -9.47 0.79 28.37
N MET A 243 -10.17 0.20 27.41
CA MET A 243 -9.64 -0.10 26.08
C MET A 243 -9.35 1.15 25.23
N PHE A 244 -9.81 2.33 25.63
CA PHE A 244 -9.52 3.61 24.96
C PHE A 244 -8.51 4.46 25.74
N THR A 245 -7.91 3.90 26.79
CA THR A 245 -7.05 4.66 27.71
C THR A 245 -5.61 4.16 27.66
N PRO A 246 -4.63 5.07 27.65
CA PRO A 246 -3.23 4.69 27.67
C PRO A 246 -2.85 4.12 29.04
N GLN A 247 -2.05 3.04 29.06
CA GLN A 247 -1.47 2.51 30.30
C GLN A 247 -0.58 3.59 30.95
N ASP A 248 0.32 4.20 30.17
CA ASP A 248 1.40 5.05 30.70
C ASP A 248 1.04 6.55 30.76
N GLY A 249 0.02 6.99 30.01
CA GLY A 249 -0.56 8.35 30.13
C GLY A 249 -0.04 9.42 29.16
N ASN A 250 0.99 9.11 28.37
CA ASN A 250 1.54 10.00 27.34
C ASN A 250 0.95 9.79 25.94
N MET A 251 -0.03 8.89 25.82
CA MET A 251 -0.68 8.54 24.57
C MET A 251 -2.11 9.09 24.52
N PHE A 252 -2.48 9.77 23.44
CA PHE A 252 -3.75 10.48 23.29
C PHE A 252 -4.59 9.88 22.18
N LEU A 253 -5.92 9.88 22.33
CA LEU A 253 -6.82 9.48 21.25
C LEU A 253 -6.59 10.38 20.02
N HIS A 254 -6.32 9.76 18.87
CA HIS A 254 -6.18 10.50 17.62
C HIS A 254 -7.48 11.24 17.29
N TYR A 255 -7.39 12.51 16.87
CA TYR A 255 -8.56 13.34 16.56
C TYR A 255 -9.44 12.77 15.43
N GLY A 256 -8.87 11.92 14.57
CA GLY A 256 -9.55 11.28 13.44
C GLY A 256 -10.36 10.03 13.79
N ILE A 257 -10.43 9.63 15.07
CA ILE A 257 -11.21 8.46 15.51
C ILE A 257 -12.70 8.68 15.23
N ASP A 258 -13.29 7.76 14.48
CA ASP A 258 -14.71 7.68 14.17
C ASP A 258 -15.12 6.20 14.01
N PRO A 259 -15.96 5.65 14.92
CA PRO A 259 -16.44 4.28 14.87
C PRO A 259 -17.07 3.84 13.55
N LEU A 260 -17.70 4.76 12.84
CA LEU A 260 -18.47 4.43 11.64
C LEU A 260 -17.58 4.34 10.39
N SER A 261 -16.36 4.87 10.45
CA SER A 261 -15.47 4.96 9.29
C SER A 261 -14.96 3.62 8.77
N GLY A 262 -15.03 2.56 9.59
CA GLY A 262 -14.64 1.19 9.24
C GLY A 262 -15.69 0.38 8.47
N PHE A 263 -16.92 0.89 8.34
CA PHE A 263 -18.07 0.17 7.80
C PHE A 263 -18.51 0.69 6.42
N HIS A 264 -19.43 -0.01 5.76
CA HIS A 264 -19.93 0.36 4.43
C HIS A 264 -21.24 1.15 4.50
N LEU A 265 -21.16 2.37 5.04
CA LEU A 265 -22.29 3.27 5.25
C LEU A 265 -23.01 3.69 3.96
N GLY A 266 -22.39 3.50 2.78
CA GLY A 266 -23.05 3.74 1.49
C GLY A 266 -24.36 2.96 1.35
N ALA A 267 -24.46 1.79 1.98
CA ALA A 267 -25.69 0.98 1.99
C ALA A 267 -26.87 1.67 2.71
N ALA A 268 -26.62 2.60 3.64
CA ALA A 268 -27.68 3.38 4.29
C ALA A 268 -28.31 4.41 3.33
N TYR A 269 -27.54 4.93 2.38
CA TYR A 269 -27.96 5.96 1.44
C TYR A 269 -28.52 5.38 0.13
N VAL A 270 -27.94 4.28 -0.35
CA VAL A 270 -28.40 3.56 -1.55
C VAL A 270 -29.67 2.76 -1.23
N PRO A 271 -30.70 2.75 -2.10
CA PRO A 271 -31.89 1.93 -1.86
C PRO A 271 -31.53 0.45 -2.04
N VAL A 272 -31.55 -0.34 -0.97
CA VAL A 272 -31.20 -1.78 -0.97
C VAL A 272 -32.47 -2.62 -0.85
N LYS A 273 -32.59 -3.65 -1.69
CA LYS A 273 -33.76 -4.54 -1.74
C LYS A 273 -33.69 -5.64 -0.65
N ALA A 274 -34.79 -5.90 0.02
CA ALA A 274 -34.96 -7.08 0.89
C ALA A 274 -34.77 -8.40 0.09
N PRO A 275 -34.27 -9.49 0.69
CA PRO A 275 -34.01 -9.72 2.12
C PRO A 275 -32.58 -9.37 2.57
N SER A 276 -31.86 -8.47 1.90
CA SER A 276 -30.52 -8.05 2.34
C SER A 276 -30.54 -7.63 3.81
N PRO A 277 -29.57 -8.06 4.65
CA PRO A 277 -29.46 -7.58 6.03
C PRO A 277 -29.34 -6.05 6.11
N LEU A 278 -28.78 -5.42 5.07
CA LEU A 278 -28.61 -3.97 4.98
C LEU A 278 -29.82 -3.23 4.37
N ALA A 279 -30.93 -3.93 4.11
CA ALA A 279 -32.14 -3.31 3.58
C ALA A 279 -32.86 -2.52 4.68
N ASN A 280 -32.85 -1.19 4.58
CA ASN A 280 -33.71 -0.33 5.39
C ASN A 280 -35.10 -0.22 4.73
N ALA A 281 -36.17 -0.37 5.52
CA ALA A 281 -37.56 -0.32 5.04
C ALA A 281 -38.04 1.10 4.67
N SER A 282 -37.34 2.16 5.10
CA SER A 282 -37.76 3.54 4.86
C SER A 282 -37.39 4.04 3.45
N PRO A 283 -38.36 4.60 2.68
CA PRO A 283 -38.07 5.24 1.39
C PRO A 283 -37.46 6.66 1.52
N GLN A 284 -37.32 7.20 2.73
CA GLN A 284 -36.81 8.55 3.00
C GLN A 284 -35.27 8.57 3.13
N LYS A 285 -34.69 9.78 3.25
CA LYS A 285 -33.27 9.97 3.59
C LYS A 285 -32.99 9.29 4.95
N PRO A 286 -31.85 8.58 5.12
CA PRO A 286 -31.52 7.95 6.40
C PRO A 286 -31.38 9.00 7.51
N THR A 287 -31.86 8.66 8.70
CA THR A 287 -31.59 9.37 9.95
C THR A 287 -30.20 9.00 10.49
N GLY A 288 -29.72 9.73 11.51
CA GLY A 288 -28.47 9.35 12.20
C GLY A 288 -28.52 7.92 12.75
N ASP A 289 -29.67 7.52 13.30
CA ASP A 289 -29.89 6.19 13.86
C ASP A 289 -29.85 5.11 12.78
N ASP A 290 -30.40 5.37 11.59
CA ASP A 290 -30.35 4.44 10.46
C ASP A 290 -28.89 4.15 10.02
N ILE A 291 -28.03 5.17 10.08
CA ILE A 291 -26.60 5.06 9.71
C ILE A 291 -25.86 4.21 10.74
N VAL A 292 -26.04 4.49 12.04
CA VAL A 292 -25.43 3.72 13.13
C VAL A 292 -25.95 2.28 13.12
N TRP A 293 -27.24 2.09 12.90
CA TRP A 293 -27.87 0.78 12.76
C TRP A 293 -27.25 -0.03 11.61
N THR A 294 -26.99 0.60 10.46
CA THR A 294 -26.35 -0.06 9.31
C THR A 294 -24.97 -0.63 9.69
N ALA A 295 -24.16 0.14 10.42
CA ALA A 295 -22.85 -0.30 10.89
C ALA A 295 -22.94 -1.43 11.94
N ARG A 296 -23.85 -1.31 12.92
CA ARG A 296 -24.08 -2.35 13.94
C ARG A 296 -24.54 -3.67 13.33
N ASN A 297 -25.46 -3.60 12.37
CA ASN A 297 -25.98 -4.79 11.70
C ASN A 297 -24.92 -5.47 10.81
N GLU A 298 -24.09 -4.67 10.13
CA GLU A 298 -22.94 -5.20 9.41
C GLU A 298 -21.95 -5.90 10.35
N PHE A 299 -21.63 -5.28 11.49
CA PHE A 299 -20.78 -5.88 12.52
C PHE A 299 -21.36 -7.21 13.05
N SER A 300 -22.65 -7.25 13.36
CA SER A 300 -23.37 -8.48 13.77
C SER A 300 -23.23 -9.61 12.75
N SER A 301 -23.46 -9.31 11.46
CA SER A 301 -23.26 -10.28 10.38
C SER A 301 -21.82 -10.81 10.34
N TRP A 302 -20.83 -9.92 10.53
CA TRP A 302 -19.42 -10.33 10.52
C TRP A 302 -19.08 -11.23 11.72
N MET A 303 -19.61 -10.93 12.91
CA MET A 303 -19.44 -11.76 14.10
C MET A 303 -19.99 -13.18 13.88
N GLN A 304 -21.19 -13.28 13.31
CA GLN A 304 -21.81 -14.57 12.97
C GLN A 304 -20.97 -15.36 11.94
N SER A 305 -20.49 -14.68 10.90
CA SER A 305 -19.61 -15.28 9.89
C SER A 305 -18.30 -15.77 10.50
N PHE A 306 -17.70 -15.00 11.40
CA PHE A 306 -16.47 -15.39 12.10
C PHE A 306 -16.66 -16.65 12.95
N ARG A 307 -17.71 -16.70 13.78
CA ARG A 307 -18.06 -17.91 14.56
C ARG A 307 -18.20 -19.14 13.66
N SER A 308 -18.94 -18.99 12.56
CA SER A 308 -19.22 -20.09 11.62
C SER A 308 -17.94 -20.66 10.99
N HIS A 309 -17.02 -19.79 10.56
CA HIS A 309 -15.75 -20.24 9.95
C HIS A 309 -14.76 -20.82 10.97
N CYS A 310 -14.75 -20.32 12.20
CA CYS A 310 -13.96 -20.92 13.27
C CYS A 310 -14.48 -22.33 13.61
N ALA A 311 -15.79 -22.50 13.76
CA ALA A 311 -16.40 -23.81 13.98
C ALA A 311 -16.10 -24.81 12.84
N ALA A 312 -15.91 -24.32 11.62
CA ALA A 312 -15.50 -25.13 10.46
C ALA A 312 -13.97 -25.37 10.34
N GLY A 313 -13.15 -24.79 11.23
CA GLY A 313 -11.68 -24.92 11.17
C GLY A 313 -11.04 -24.22 9.98
N LEU A 314 -11.68 -23.18 9.44
CA LEU A 314 -11.26 -22.49 8.21
C LEU A 314 -10.39 -21.25 8.46
N VAL A 315 -10.30 -20.79 9.71
CA VAL A 315 -9.61 -19.54 10.08
C VAL A 315 -8.52 -19.81 11.10
N LYS A 316 -7.36 -19.23 10.85
CA LYS A 316 -6.26 -19.10 11.80
C LYS A 316 -5.75 -17.66 11.81
N LEU A 317 -5.57 -17.10 12.99
CA LEU A 317 -5.13 -15.73 13.24
C LEU A 317 -3.91 -15.78 14.15
N ARG A 318 -2.84 -15.06 13.80
CA ARG A 318 -1.56 -15.09 14.50
C ARG A 318 -1.17 -13.67 14.84
N PHE A 319 -1.01 -13.34 16.11
CA PHE A 319 -0.73 -11.98 16.54
C PHE A 319 0.69 -11.81 17.06
N PHE A 320 1.35 -10.77 16.56
CA PHE A 320 2.69 -10.35 16.95
C PHE A 320 2.66 -8.89 17.40
N VAL A 321 3.33 -8.59 18.51
CA VAL A 321 3.54 -7.22 18.99
C VAL A 321 4.96 -6.79 18.67
N GLY A 322 5.13 -5.79 17.81
CA GLY A 322 6.46 -5.24 17.46
C GLY A 322 6.50 -4.51 16.13
N ASP A 323 7.71 -4.17 15.69
CA ASP A 323 7.94 -3.42 14.47
C ASP A 323 7.76 -4.28 13.21
N ALA A 324 7.03 -3.74 12.23
CA ALA A 324 6.69 -4.42 10.99
C ALA A 324 7.92 -4.76 10.13
N VAL A 325 8.94 -3.90 10.11
CA VAL A 325 10.17 -4.13 9.34
C VAL A 325 11.01 -5.20 10.02
N ALA A 326 11.13 -5.16 11.34
CA ALA A 326 11.82 -6.20 12.11
C ALA A 326 11.18 -7.58 11.91
N LEU A 327 9.85 -7.68 12.02
CA LEU A 327 9.12 -8.93 11.75
C LEU A 327 9.36 -9.43 10.33
N ALA A 328 9.31 -8.54 9.34
CA ALA A 328 9.50 -8.92 7.95
C ALA A 328 10.90 -9.51 7.70
N TYR A 329 11.95 -8.91 8.24
CA TYR A 329 13.30 -9.47 8.14
C TYR A 329 13.49 -10.75 8.95
N ALA A 330 12.86 -10.87 10.13
CA ALA A 330 12.88 -12.11 10.89
C ALA A 330 12.22 -13.26 10.10
N LEU A 331 11.09 -13.02 9.43
CA LEU A 331 10.44 -14.01 8.55
C LEU A 331 11.30 -14.37 7.34
N GLN A 332 11.98 -13.39 6.74
CA GLN A 332 12.92 -13.65 5.64
C GLN A 332 14.10 -14.52 6.09
N HIS A 333 14.63 -14.26 7.29
CA HIS A 333 15.72 -15.00 7.87
C HIS A 333 15.31 -16.46 8.12
N VAL A 334 14.18 -16.67 8.83
CA VAL A 334 13.62 -18.00 9.09
C VAL A 334 13.42 -18.78 7.78
N ARG A 335 12.94 -18.13 6.73
CA ARG A 335 12.80 -18.75 5.41
C ARG A 335 14.13 -19.18 4.78
N SER A 336 15.20 -18.42 5.01
CA SER A 336 16.50 -18.62 4.36
C SER A 336 17.40 -19.59 5.13
N THR A 337 17.33 -19.60 6.47
CA THR A 337 18.25 -20.32 7.35
C THR A 337 17.55 -21.35 8.26
N GLY A 338 16.21 -21.37 8.29
CA GLY A 338 15.42 -22.10 9.27
C GLY A 338 15.31 -21.37 10.60
N SER A 339 14.54 -21.89 11.56
CA SER A 339 14.34 -21.28 12.89
C SER A 339 15.53 -21.45 13.85
N SER A 340 16.55 -22.22 13.46
CA SER A 340 17.70 -22.56 14.34
C SER A 340 18.70 -21.42 14.56
N LYS A 341 18.66 -20.38 13.71
CA LYS A 341 19.52 -19.20 13.80
C LYS A 341 18.68 -17.95 14.01
N GLN A 342 19.16 -17.08 14.89
CA GLN A 342 18.48 -15.82 15.17
C GLN A 342 18.87 -14.77 14.14
N ALA A 343 17.91 -13.92 13.78
CA ALA A 343 18.11 -12.78 12.90
C ALA A 343 18.78 -11.58 13.63
N ASN A 344 18.90 -11.67 14.96
CA ASN A 344 19.45 -10.66 15.87
C ASN A 344 18.76 -9.28 15.75
N TRP A 345 17.50 -9.22 15.33
CA TRP A 345 16.73 -7.98 15.33
C TRP A 345 16.25 -7.64 16.74
N TYR A 346 16.10 -6.36 17.07
CA TYR A 346 15.25 -5.96 18.20
C TYR A 346 13.78 -5.95 17.79
N ARG A 347 12.89 -6.17 18.75
CA ARG A 347 11.44 -6.20 18.52
C ARG A 347 10.90 -4.87 18.01
N ASP A 348 11.42 -3.75 18.51
CA ASP A 348 11.02 -2.41 18.11
C ASP A 348 12.16 -1.37 18.27
N ARG A 349 11.83 -0.09 18.09
CA ARG A 349 12.80 1.03 18.08
C ARG A 349 13.16 1.58 19.46
N TYR A 350 12.42 1.21 20.51
CA TYR A 350 12.50 1.83 21.85
C TYR A 350 12.86 0.83 22.96
N HIS A 351 13.21 -0.40 22.58
CA HIS A 351 13.59 -1.48 23.48
C HIS A 351 14.80 -2.25 22.92
N PHE A 352 15.74 -2.66 23.77
CA PHE A 352 16.84 -3.60 23.51
C PHE A 352 16.40 -5.07 23.63
N GLU A 353 15.10 -5.35 23.71
CA GLU A 353 14.56 -6.71 23.69
C GLU A 353 14.73 -7.39 22.31
N PRO A 354 15.44 -8.54 22.22
CA PRO A 354 15.60 -9.28 20.97
C PRO A 354 14.29 -9.86 20.43
N LEU A 355 14.21 -9.95 19.09
CA LEU A 355 13.12 -10.60 18.37
C LEU A 355 13.51 -12.04 18.03
N GLU A 356 12.84 -12.99 18.69
CA GLU A 356 12.99 -14.42 18.45
C GLU A 356 11.70 -15.05 17.91
N LEU A 357 11.74 -15.58 16.68
CA LEU A 357 10.65 -16.37 16.10
C LEU A 357 10.99 -17.86 16.21
N ASN A 358 10.89 -18.41 17.42
CA ASN A 358 11.30 -19.77 17.75
C ASN A 358 10.14 -20.70 18.18
N ASP A 359 8.89 -20.29 17.95
CA ASP A 359 7.70 -21.14 18.15
C ASP A 359 7.83 -22.46 17.36
N GLU A 360 7.37 -23.56 17.95
CA GLU A 360 7.27 -24.87 17.31
C GLU A 360 6.64 -24.79 15.91
N GLU A 361 5.67 -23.89 15.71
CA GLU A 361 4.99 -23.71 14.42
C GLU A 361 5.90 -23.11 13.33
N TYR A 362 6.82 -22.22 13.67
CA TYR A 362 7.85 -21.74 12.72
C TYR A 362 8.94 -22.80 12.52
N ALA A 363 9.30 -23.53 13.57
CA ALA A 363 10.32 -24.57 13.51
C ALA A 363 9.90 -25.79 12.67
N ASN A 364 8.63 -26.18 12.71
CA ASN A 364 8.08 -27.29 11.93
C ASN A 364 7.53 -26.88 10.55
N GLY A 365 7.55 -25.57 10.24
CA GLY A 365 7.08 -25.01 8.95
C GLY A 365 5.57 -24.92 8.79
N SER A 366 4.79 -25.00 9.88
CA SER A 366 3.33 -24.84 9.84
C SER A 366 2.87 -23.38 9.83
N ALA A 367 3.70 -22.45 10.31
CA ALA A 367 3.49 -21.01 10.16
C ALA A 367 4.06 -20.51 8.82
N PRO A 368 3.34 -19.62 8.10
CA PRO A 368 3.80 -19.13 6.79
C PRO A 368 4.98 -18.14 6.90
N CYS A 369 5.95 -18.28 6.00
CA CYS A 369 7.00 -17.27 5.73
C CYS A 369 6.93 -16.72 4.30
N VAL A 370 5.90 -17.10 3.55
CA VAL A 370 5.59 -16.63 2.19
C VAL A 370 4.09 -16.45 2.10
N PHE A 371 3.66 -15.32 1.53
CA PHE A 371 2.27 -14.88 1.61
C PHE A 371 1.67 -14.62 0.22
N ASP A 372 0.39 -14.93 0.08
CA ASP A 372 -0.42 -14.62 -1.10
C ASP A 372 -0.84 -13.16 -1.09
N ILE A 373 -1.12 -12.61 0.10
CA ILE A 373 -1.46 -11.20 0.28
C ILE A 373 -0.58 -10.61 1.38
N ILE A 374 -0.01 -9.44 1.11
CA ILE A 374 0.66 -8.62 2.11
C ILE A 374 -0.02 -7.25 2.13
N ASP A 375 -0.66 -6.86 3.22
CA ASP A 375 -1.20 -5.51 3.39
C ASP A 375 -0.28 -4.73 4.35
N THR A 376 0.30 -3.63 3.87
CA THR A 376 1.19 -2.76 4.66
C THR A 376 0.47 -1.57 5.29
N SER A 377 -0.87 -1.52 5.17
CA SER A 377 -1.69 -0.41 5.65
C SER A 377 -1.12 0.92 5.15
N ASN A 378 -1.17 1.95 5.98
CA ASN A 378 -0.56 3.25 5.74
C ASN A 378 0.86 3.39 6.30
N LEU A 379 1.56 2.28 6.60
CA LEU A 379 2.91 2.34 7.22
C LEU A 379 3.93 3.09 6.36
N ILE A 380 3.73 3.17 5.04
CA ILE A 380 4.58 3.97 4.14
C ILE A 380 4.54 5.47 4.44
N ASP A 381 3.52 5.97 5.16
CA ASP A 381 3.47 7.35 5.67
C ASP A 381 4.50 7.60 6.78
N HIS A 382 4.91 6.55 7.50
CA HIS A 382 5.72 6.65 8.72
C HIS A 382 7.11 6.02 8.58
N LEU A 383 7.23 4.95 7.80
CA LEU A 383 8.45 4.17 7.63
C LEU A 383 9.10 4.38 6.26
N GLY A 384 8.43 5.07 5.33
CA GLY A 384 8.85 5.22 3.95
C GLY A 384 8.54 3.99 3.09
N ALA A 385 8.15 4.22 1.83
CA ALA A 385 7.73 3.13 0.95
C ALA A 385 8.87 2.17 0.60
N LEU A 386 10.10 2.66 0.43
CA LEU A 386 11.23 1.78 0.12
C LEU A 386 11.55 0.82 1.26
N ASN A 387 11.58 1.27 2.52
CA ASN A 387 11.84 0.38 3.66
C ASN A 387 10.80 -0.74 3.71
N MET A 388 9.52 -0.39 3.54
CA MET A 388 8.42 -1.37 3.56
C MET A 388 8.49 -2.34 2.38
N LEU A 389 8.65 -1.85 1.14
CA LEU A 389 8.66 -2.70 -0.06
C LEU A 389 9.92 -3.58 -0.15
N VAL A 390 11.07 -3.10 0.33
CA VAL A 390 12.31 -3.90 0.39
C VAL A 390 12.16 -5.03 1.41
N ALA A 391 11.56 -4.76 2.57
CA ALA A 391 11.34 -5.76 3.61
C ALA A 391 10.23 -6.77 3.26
N THR A 392 9.25 -6.41 2.42
CA THR A 392 8.10 -7.28 2.14
C THR A 392 8.13 -7.95 0.76
N SER A 393 8.81 -7.39 -0.24
CA SER A 393 8.91 -8.01 -1.57
C SER A 393 9.44 -9.45 -1.51
N PRO A 394 10.48 -9.81 -0.73
CA PRO A 394 10.93 -11.19 -0.63
C PRO A 394 9.88 -12.15 -0.06
N LEU A 395 8.95 -11.68 0.77
CA LEU A 395 7.91 -12.48 1.40
C LEU A 395 6.69 -12.73 0.49
N LEU A 396 6.54 -11.98 -0.60
CA LEU A 396 5.43 -12.15 -1.55
C LEU A 396 5.62 -13.40 -2.41
N ARG A 397 4.58 -14.25 -2.49
CA ARG A 397 4.58 -15.45 -3.32
C ARG A 397 4.78 -15.09 -4.80
N ASN A 398 5.50 -15.93 -5.54
CA ASN A 398 5.74 -15.74 -6.97
C ASN A 398 4.63 -16.35 -7.84
N THR A 399 3.37 -16.01 -7.56
CA THR A 399 2.20 -16.39 -8.37
C THR A 399 1.65 -15.15 -9.10
N PHE A 400 0.75 -15.36 -10.06
CA PHE A 400 0.13 -14.26 -10.79
C PHE A 400 -0.90 -13.50 -9.94
N SER A 401 -1.54 -14.18 -8.99
CA SER A 401 -2.60 -13.66 -8.14
C SER A 401 -2.08 -12.91 -6.91
N ALA A 402 -0.88 -13.25 -6.42
CA ALA A 402 -0.35 -12.67 -5.19
C ALA A 402 -0.19 -11.14 -5.28
N THR A 403 -0.64 -10.44 -4.24
CA THR A 403 -0.69 -8.97 -4.19
C THR A 403 -0.08 -8.43 -2.89
N LEU A 404 0.78 -7.42 -3.03
CA LEU A 404 1.20 -6.57 -1.92
C LEU A 404 0.45 -5.23 -2.03
N PHE A 405 -0.25 -4.81 -0.98
CA PHE A 405 -0.94 -3.53 -0.90
C PHE A 405 -0.19 -2.52 -0.04
N SER A 406 -0.18 -1.27 -0.48
CA SER A 406 0.26 -0.11 0.30
C SER A 406 -0.72 1.03 0.18
N GLU A 407 -1.04 1.69 1.30
CA GLU A 407 -1.90 2.87 1.33
C GLU A 407 -1.12 4.13 1.68
N LYS A 408 -1.39 5.24 0.99
CA LYS A 408 -0.94 6.57 1.36
C LYS A 408 -2.15 7.35 1.86
N LEU A 409 -2.07 7.96 3.03
CA LEU A 409 -3.11 8.84 3.57
C LEU A 409 -2.63 10.28 3.76
N VAL A 410 -1.36 10.48 4.14
CA VAL A 410 -0.82 11.82 4.39
C VAL A 410 -0.54 12.55 3.09
N LYS A 411 -1.13 13.74 2.92
CA LYS A 411 -0.86 14.59 1.76
C LYS A 411 0.52 15.26 1.90
N THR A 412 1.56 14.64 1.35
CA THR A 412 2.91 15.21 1.26
C THR A 412 3.14 15.98 -0.06
N HIS A 413 2.31 15.74 -1.07
CA HIS A 413 2.42 16.34 -2.40
C HIS A 413 1.10 17.00 -2.85
N GLY A 414 1.16 17.83 -3.89
CA GLY A 414 0.01 18.57 -4.38
C GLY A 414 -1.09 17.67 -4.95
N ASN A 415 -0.69 16.58 -5.62
CA ASN A 415 -1.57 15.64 -6.31
C ASN A 415 -0.99 14.20 -6.32
N HIS A 416 -1.81 13.23 -6.76
CA HIS A 416 -1.43 11.81 -6.84
C HIS A 416 -0.29 11.50 -7.82
N LYS A 417 -0.11 12.31 -8.86
CA LYS A 417 0.97 12.11 -9.84
C LYS A 417 2.33 12.47 -9.23
N GLU A 418 2.43 13.63 -8.56
CA GLU A 418 3.62 14.02 -7.80
C GLU A 418 3.93 13.01 -6.69
N LEU A 419 2.89 12.46 -6.04
CA LEU A 419 3.07 11.37 -5.08
C LEU A 419 3.76 10.17 -5.74
N LEU A 420 3.26 9.70 -6.88
CA LEU A 420 3.85 8.56 -7.58
C LEU A 420 5.30 8.81 -8.02
N GLU A 421 5.61 10.00 -8.49
CA GLU A 421 6.96 10.38 -8.94
C GLU A 421 7.99 10.34 -7.81
N ASN A 422 7.56 10.52 -6.55
CA ASN A 422 8.46 10.61 -5.40
C ASN A 422 8.38 9.41 -4.44
N ILE A 423 7.33 8.59 -4.49
CA ILE A 423 7.07 7.53 -3.50
C ILE A 423 8.21 6.49 -3.42
N LEU A 424 8.86 6.17 -4.53
CA LEU A 424 9.94 5.18 -4.59
C LEU A 424 11.35 5.79 -4.57
N CYS A 425 11.48 7.09 -4.28
CA CYS A 425 12.76 7.80 -4.28
C CYS A 425 13.58 7.56 -5.57
N GLY A 426 12.95 7.54 -6.74
CA GLY A 426 13.63 7.26 -8.00
C GLY A 426 12.65 6.99 -9.14
N ASP A 427 13.18 6.78 -10.35
CA ASP A 427 12.36 6.44 -11.52
C ASP A 427 11.56 5.16 -11.26
N LEU A 428 10.23 5.27 -11.42
CA LEU A 428 9.27 4.23 -11.07
C LEU A 428 9.61 2.89 -11.73
N THR A 429 9.94 2.89 -13.03
CA THR A 429 10.22 1.64 -13.74
C THR A 429 11.55 1.03 -13.31
N THR A 430 12.56 1.87 -13.08
CA THR A 430 13.87 1.44 -12.59
C THR A 430 13.76 0.78 -11.22
N VAL A 431 13.15 1.47 -10.26
CA VAL A 431 13.04 0.98 -8.88
C VAL A 431 12.13 -0.24 -8.78
N SER A 432 10.98 -0.23 -9.46
CA SER A 432 10.04 -1.37 -9.46
C SER A 432 10.65 -2.63 -10.08
N SER A 433 11.47 -2.50 -11.13
CA SER A 433 12.23 -3.61 -11.72
C SER A 433 13.20 -4.24 -10.73
N LEU A 434 13.91 -3.42 -9.95
CA LEU A 434 14.85 -3.85 -8.90
C LEU A 434 14.13 -4.49 -7.72
N LEU A 435 12.96 -3.99 -7.34
CA LEU A 435 12.12 -4.59 -6.29
C LEU A 435 11.45 -5.90 -6.74
N GLY A 436 11.39 -6.19 -8.05
CA GLY A 436 10.64 -7.32 -8.59
C GLY A 436 9.12 -7.17 -8.36
N LEU A 437 8.63 -5.93 -8.44
CA LEU A 437 7.24 -5.55 -8.23
C LEU A 437 6.74 -4.68 -9.39
N THR A 438 5.44 -4.63 -9.60
CA THR A 438 4.80 -3.86 -10.67
C THR A 438 3.57 -3.16 -10.08
N PRO A 439 3.48 -1.81 -10.14
CA PRO A 439 2.32 -1.06 -9.67
C PRO A 439 1.16 -1.20 -10.66
N VAL A 440 0.19 -2.03 -10.33
CA VAL A 440 -0.84 -2.52 -11.26
C VAL A 440 -1.70 -1.37 -11.80
N GLU A 441 -2.22 -0.51 -10.93
CA GLU A 441 -3.13 0.58 -11.31
C GLU A 441 -2.47 1.56 -12.26
N VAL A 442 -1.16 1.72 -12.15
CA VAL A 442 -0.39 2.64 -12.99
C VAL A 442 -0.17 2.03 -14.36
N VAL A 443 0.24 0.75 -14.43
CA VAL A 443 0.51 0.05 -15.71
C VAL A 443 -0.77 -0.20 -16.51
N THR A 444 -1.90 -0.52 -15.86
CA THR A 444 -3.18 -0.75 -16.56
C THR A 444 -3.97 0.54 -16.80
N ASN A 445 -3.62 1.64 -16.12
CA ASN A 445 -4.42 2.86 -16.00
C ASN A 445 -5.91 2.54 -15.73
N ALA A 446 -6.13 1.62 -14.81
CA ALA A 446 -7.46 1.15 -14.41
C ALA A 446 -7.46 0.95 -12.90
N ALA A 447 -8.55 1.35 -12.26
CA ALA A 447 -8.75 1.21 -10.82
C ALA A 447 -10.09 0.53 -10.53
N SER A 448 -10.17 -0.19 -9.40
CA SER A 448 -11.40 -0.86 -8.97
C SER A 448 -12.41 0.08 -8.29
N PHE A 449 -11.96 1.23 -7.80
CA PHE A 449 -12.77 2.23 -7.10
C PHE A 449 -12.60 3.63 -7.71
N SER A 450 -13.55 4.52 -7.42
CA SER A 450 -13.52 5.89 -7.93
C SER A 450 -12.56 6.77 -7.15
N SER A 451 -11.58 7.34 -7.86
CA SER A 451 -10.78 8.45 -7.35
C SER A 451 -11.47 9.81 -7.45
N GLY A 452 -12.51 9.91 -8.28
CA GLY A 452 -13.34 11.12 -8.38
C GLY A 452 -14.22 11.31 -7.15
N ASP A 453 -14.65 10.23 -6.49
CA ASP A 453 -15.35 10.31 -5.20
C ASP A 453 -14.42 10.94 -4.14
N GLU A 454 -13.15 10.52 -4.07
CA GLU A 454 -12.15 11.15 -3.19
C GLU A 454 -11.95 12.63 -3.54
N ALA A 455 -11.82 12.97 -4.83
CA ALA A 455 -11.70 14.36 -5.27
C ALA A 455 -12.93 15.19 -4.89
N LEU A 456 -14.13 14.62 -4.99
CA LEU A 456 -15.39 15.25 -4.63
C LEU A 456 -15.46 15.57 -3.13
N VAL A 457 -15.03 14.63 -2.28
CA VAL A 457 -14.97 14.87 -0.83
C VAL A 457 -13.90 15.92 -0.49
N MET A 458 -12.74 15.85 -1.14
CA MET A 458 -11.61 16.75 -0.88
C MET A 458 -11.84 18.17 -1.37
N GLY A 459 -12.42 18.36 -2.56
CA GLY A 459 -12.78 19.68 -3.11
C GLY A 459 -13.84 20.40 -2.26
N SER A 460 -14.65 19.63 -1.54
CA SER A 460 -15.64 20.15 -0.59
C SER A 460 -15.06 20.48 0.80
N SER A 461 -13.79 20.12 1.08
CA SER A 461 -13.11 20.34 2.36
C SER A 461 -12.16 21.55 2.32
N LYS A 462 -12.29 22.45 3.30
CA LYS A 462 -11.42 23.64 3.45
C LYS A 462 -10.04 23.33 4.02
N THR A 463 -9.80 22.12 4.53
CA THR A 463 -8.63 21.75 5.36
C THR A 463 -7.88 20.51 4.83
N GLY A 464 -8.04 20.17 3.54
CA GLY A 464 -7.59 18.91 2.95
C GLY A 464 -6.12 18.54 3.17
N THR A 465 -5.83 17.83 4.26
CA THR A 465 -4.49 17.34 4.68
C THR A 465 -4.26 15.87 4.36
N GLN A 466 -5.27 15.18 3.80
CA GLN A 466 -5.18 13.78 3.39
C GLN A 466 -5.30 13.63 1.87
N LEU A 467 -4.71 12.57 1.34
CA LEU A 467 -4.84 12.15 -0.05
C LEU A 467 -4.82 10.62 -0.06
N PHE A 468 -6.00 9.97 -0.15
CA PHE A 468 -6.04 8.51 -0.15
C PHE A 468 -5.57 7.95 -1.50
N ALA A 469 -4.60 7.03 -1.45
CA ALA A 469 -4.19 6.21 -2.57
C ALA A 469 -3.90 4.79 -2.08
N ARG A 470 -4.48 3.78 -2.71
CA ARG A 470 -4.15 2.37 -2.49
C ARG A 470 -3.48 1.85 -3.76
N ILE A 471 -2.31 1.22 -3.60
CA ILE A 471 -1.50 0.72 -4.70
C ILE A 471 -1.35 -0.80 -4.56
N ALA A 472 -1.70 -1.54 -5.60
CA ALA A 472 -1.46 -2.97 -5.71
C ALA A 472 -0.13 -3.23 -6.43
N TRP A 473 0.77 -3.93 -5.74
CA TRP A 473 2.06 -4.35 -6.24
C TRP A 473 2.05 -5.85 -6.50
N LYS A 474 2.23 -6.23 -7.78
CA LYS A 474 2.28 -7.65 -8.20
C LYS A 474 3.63 -8.00 -8.79
N ARG A 475 3.93 -9.29 -8.92
CA ARG A 475 5.10 -9.74 -9.69
C ARG A 475 4.98 -9.30 -11.16
N PRO A 476 6.10 -9.01 -11.85
CA PRO A 476 6.10 -8.82 -13.29
C PRO A 476 5.38 -9.96 -13.98
N MET A 477 4.53 -9.63 -14.94
CA MET A 477 3.66 -10.60 -15.58
C MET A 477 4.48 -11.66 -16.31
N ASN A 478 4.38 -12.92 -15.87
CA ASN A 478 4.98 -14.08 -16.52
C ASN A 478 3.95 -15.23 -16.56
N PRO A 479 3.11 -15.34 -17.60
CA PRO A 479 2.14 -16.42 -17.74
C PRO A 479 2.88 -17.69 -18.17
N SER A 480 3.35 -18.45 -17.18
CA SER A 480 4.01 -19.75 -17.35
C SER A 480 3.13 -20.88 -16.81
N ALA A 481 3.31 -22.09 -17.36
CA ALA A 481 2.67 -23.31 -16.86
C ALA A 481 3.31 -23.86 -15.58
N ALA A 482 4.45 -23.31 -15.14
CA ALA A 482 5.12 -23.71 -13.91
C ALA A 482 4.36 -23.22 -12.67
N ALA A 483 4.15 -24.11 -11.70
CA ALA A 483 3.46 -23.83 -10.44
C ALA A 483 4.22 -22.85 -9.54
N GLU A 484 5.56 -22.94 -9.50
CA GLU A 484 6.42 -21.96 -8.85
C GLU A 484 7.26 -21.22 -9.88
N LYS A 485 7.14 -19.89 -9.89
CA LYS A 485 7.86 -19.02 -10.81
C LYS A 485 9.07 -18.40 -10.12
N SER A 486 10.15 -18.29 -10.85
CA SER A 486 11.30 -17.47 -10.44
C SER A 486 11.23 -16.09 -11.08
N LEU A 487 11.85 -15.10 -10.43
CA LEU A 487 12.11 -13.80 -11.03
C LEU A 487 13.34 -13.90 -11.94
N SER A 488 13.24 -13.38 -13.17
CA SER A 488 14.35 -13.41 -14.13
C SER A 488 15.44 -12.42 -13.71
N LEU A 489 16.68 -12.87 -13.45
CA LEU A 489 17.81 -12.01 -13.08
C LEU A 489 18.03 -10.89 -14.11
N ILE A 490 18.34 -9.68 -13.63
CA ILE A 490 18.65 -8.53 -14.49
C ILE A 490 20.15 -8.32 -14.57
N HIS A 491 20.71 -8.39 -15.77
CA HIS A 491 22.13 -8.17 -16.02
C HIS A 491 22.39 -6.68 -16.24
N PHE A 492 23.45 -6.17 -15.63
CA PHE A 492 23.85 -4.76 -15.72
C PHE A 492 25.34 -4.61 -16.00
N ASP A 493 25.66 -3.59 -16.78
CA ASP A 493 26.99 -2.99 -16.73
C ASP A 493 27.21 -2.33 -15.34
N PRO A 494 28.38 -2.53 -14.69
CA PRO A 494 28.65 -2.00 -13.36
C PRO A 494 28.46 -0.49 -13.21
N ALA A 495 28.90 0.31 -14.18
CA ALA A 495 28.81 1.77 -14.12
C ALA A 495 27.37 2.25 -14.34
N HIS A 496 26.60 1.54 -15.17
CA HIS A 496 25.18 1.83 -15.38
C HIS A 496 24.35 1.59 -14.11
N LEU A 497 24.57 0.46 -13.41
CA LEU A 497 23.85 0.20 -12.16
C LEU A 497 24.26 1.18 -11.05
N ALA A 498 25.55 1.53 -10.96
CA ALA A 498 26.03 2.53 -10.01
C ALA A 498 25.34 3.89 -10.19
N ASN A 499 25.19 4.37 -11.44
CA ASN A 499 24.48 5.61 -11.73
C ASN A 499 22.99 5.55 -11.35
N ALA A 500 22.32 4.41 -11.59
CA ALA A 500 20.91 4.25 -11.20
C ALA A 500 20.75 4.26 -9.66
N LEU A 501 21.62 3.57 -8.93
CA LEU A 501 21.62 3.54 -7.48
C LEU A 501 21.96 4.90 -6.85
N LEU A 502 22.82 5.69 -7.50
CA LEU A 502 23.11 7.07 -7.08
C LEU A 502 21.85 7.94 -7.11
N GLN A 503 21.03 7.87 -8.18
CA GLN A 503 19.80 8.67 -8.23
C GLN A 503 18.83 8.30 -7.11
N ILE A 504 18.75 7.00 -6.77
CA ILE A 504 17.92 6.53 -5.67
C ILE A 504 18.44 7.08 -4.34
N TYR A 505 19.75 6.98 -4.10
CA TYR A 505 20.42 7.52 -2.92
C TYR A 505 20.10 9.01 -2.71
N LEU A 506 20.22 9.82 -3.76
CA LEU A 506 20.01 11.26 -3.66
C LEU A 506 18.57 11.63 -3.31
N GLN A 507 17.59 10.89 -3.84
CA GLN A 507 16.18 11.13 -3.54
C GLN A 507 15.77 10.60 -2.16
N MET A 508 16.39 9.50 -1.68
CA MET A 508 16.18 9.02 -0.31
C MET A 508 16.58 10.06 0.74
N PHE A 509 17.52 10.94 0.40
CA PHE A 509 18.11 11.93 1.31
C PHE A 509 17.90 13.37 0.83
N ALA A 510 16.84 13.61 0.04
CA ALA A 510 16.54 14.92 -0.53
C ALA A 510 16.35 16.04 0.52
N ASP A 511 16.03 15.70 1.77
CA ASP A 511 15.96 16.66 2.89
C ASP A 511 17.33 17.28 3.25
N GLU A 512 18.44 16.66 2.82
CA GLU A 512 19.81 17.17 2.96
C GLU A 512 20.23 18.09 1.79
N ASP A 513 19.37 18.32 0.79
CA ASP A 513 19.69 19.12 -0.39
C ASP A 513 19.94 20.60 -0.03
N VAL A 514 21.11 21.10 -0.42
CA VAL A 514 21.58 22.47 -0.11
C VAL A 514 20.59 23.53 -0.63
N THR A 515 20.04 23.34 -1.83
CA THR A 515 19.13 24.30 -2.46
C THR A 515 17.80 24.34 -1.72
N GLN A 516 17.29 23.18 -1.30
CA GLN A 516 16.06 23.10 -0.50
C GLN A 516 16.26 23.71 0.89
N LEU A 517 17.38 23.43 1.55
CA LEU A 517 17.77 24.04 2.82
C LEU A 517 17.78 25.58 2.70
N LEU A 518 18.44 26.14 1.70
CA LEU A 518 18.49 27.60 1.47
C LEU A 518 17.12 28.19 1.09
N ALA A 519 16.33 27.50 0.28
CA ALA A 519 15.00 27.97 -0.14
C ALA A 519 13.99 27.96 1.01
N SER A 520 14.10 27.00 1.94
CA SER A 520 13.22 26.86 3.10
C SER A 520 13.36 28.00 4.11
N MET A 521 14.56 28.60 4.21
CA MET A 521 14.81 29.77 5.07
C MET A 521 13.96 31.00 4.68
N ASN A 522 13.43 31.04 3.44
CA ASN A 522 12.69 32.17 2.88
C ASN A 522 11.17 31.92 2.71
N LYS A 523 10.64 30.74 3.08
CA LYS A 523 9.21 30.39 2.88
C LYS A 523 8.46 30.23 4.22
N LYS A 524 7.18 30.62 4.24
CA LYS A 524 6.26 30.22 5.32
C LYS A 524 6.09 28.70 5.28
N PRO A 525 6.04 28.00 6.43
CA PRO A 525 5.97 26.54 6.46
C PRO A 525 4.74 26.04 5.70
N ILE A 526 4.94 25.11 4.78
CA ILE A 526 3.86 24.27 4.24
C ILE A 526 3.35 23.39 5.39
N SER A 527 2.06 23.09 5.38
CA SER A 527 1.36 22.39 6.46
C SER A 527 1.90 20.97 6.68
N ARG A 528 2.70 20.82 7.74
CA ARG A 528 3.36 19.63 8.34
C ARG A 528 4.84 19.41 7.93
N PRO A 529 5.77 19.41 8.90
CA PRO A 529 7.16 19.02 8.68
C PRO A 529 7.27 17.60 8.12
N SER A 530 8.03 17.41 7.04
CA SER A 530 8.52 16.08 6.65
C SER A 530 9.56 15.63 7.67
N VAL A 531 9.33 14.51 8.33
CA VAL A 531 10.34 13.86 9.19
C VAL A 531 11.12 12.88 8.30
N PRO A 532 12.45 12.81 8.41
CA PRO A 532 13.24 11.85 7.63
C PRO A 532 12.72 10.42 7.79
N THR A 533 12.51 9.72 6.68
CA THR A 533 12.06 8.32 6.68
C THR A 533 13.19 7.32 6.43
N TYR A 534 14.39 7.78 6.04
CA TYR A 534 15.51 6.94 5.62
C TYR A 534 16.83 7.39 6.28
N HIS A 535 17.75 6.44 6.49
CA HIS A 535 19.16 6.68 6.82
C HIS A 535 20.07 5.78 5.97
N ARG A 536 21.41 5.83 6.12
CA ARG A 536 22.29 5.08 5.20
C ARG A 536 22.13 3.57 5.32
N ALA A 537 21.84 3.03 6.51
CA ALA A 537 21.51 1.61 6.63
C ALA A 537 20.22 1.20 5.89
N SER A 538 19.23 2.09 5.73
CA SER A 538 18.06 1.86 4.87
C SER A 538 18.45 1.66 3.40
N PHE A 539 19.40 2.46 2.90
CA PHE A 539 19.95 2.30 1.55
C PHE A 539 20.75 1.01 1.41
N VAL A 540 21.53 0.63 2.42
CA VAL A 540 22.23 -0.66 2.46
C VAL A 540 21.25 -1.84 2.39
N ALA A 541 20.10 -1.74 3.05
CA ALA A 541 19.09 -2.78 2.97
C ALA A 541 18.49 -2.93 1.55
N LEU A 542 18.29 -1.82 0.84
CA LEU A 542 17.97 -1.86 -0.59
C LEU A 542 19.09 -2.55 -1.39
N LEU A 543 20.37 -2.26 -1.12
CA LEU A 543 21.49 -2.92 -1.80
C LEU A 543 21.55 -4.43 -1.54
N CYS A 544 21.22 -4.90 -0.33
CA CYS A 544 21.09 -6.34 -0.02
C CYS A 544 20.06 -7.01 -0.93
N LEU A 545 18.88 -6.40 -1.08
CA LEU A 545 17.86 -6.89 -1.99
C LEU A 545 18.33 -6.83 -3.45
N VAL A 546 18.90 -5.71 -3.90
CA VAL A 546 19.38 -5.54 -5.28
C VAL A 546 20.44 -6.59 -5.63
N LYS A 547 21.39 -6.87 -4.73
CA LYS A 547 22.43 -7.91 -4.93
C LYS A 547 21.85 -9.28 -5.23
N SER A 548 20.71 -9.61 -4.61
CA SER A 548 19.99 -10.88 -4.86
C SER A 548 19.15 -10.89 -6.14
N ARG A 549 18.92 -9.73 -6.77
CA ARG A 549 18.06 -9.55 -7.95
C ARG A 549 18.83 -9.37 -9.26
N VAL A 550 20.08 -8.90 -9.20
CA VAL A 550 20.86 -8.50 -10.38
C VAL A 550 22.11 -9.35 -10.57
N LYS A 551 22.63 -9.35 -11.80
CA LYS A 551 23.93 -9.93 -12.15
C LYS A 551 24.83 -8.83 -12.70
N THR A 552 25.95 -8.58 -12.01
CA THR A 552 26.98 -7.63 -12.42
C THR A 552 28.30 -7.94 -11.70
N ASP A 553 29.41 -7.31 -12.09
CA ASP A 553 30.59 -7.26 -11.22
C ASP A 553 30.30 -6.35 -10.04
N TRP A 554 29.90 -6.95 -8.93
CA TRP A 554 29.43 -6.23 -7.74
C TRP A 554 30.52 -5.35 -7.13
N ASN A 555 31.77 -5.80 -7.12
CA ASN A 555 32.87 -5.04 -6.53
C ASN A 555 33.20 -3.82 -7.38
N GLN A 556 33.22 -3.98 -8.71
CA GLN A 556 33.42 -2.86 -9.63
C GLN A 556 32.26 -1.85 -9.52
N MET A 557 31.01 -2.34 -9.44
CA MET A 557 29.83 -1.51 -9.28
C MET A 557 29.88 -0.71 -7.96
N MET A 558 30.16 -1.35 -6.82
CA MET A 558 30.24 -0.67 -5.53
C MET A 558 31.37 0.37 -5.50
N THR A 559 32.52 0.07 -6.12
CA THR A 559 33.62 1.04 -6.25
C THR A 559 33.17 2.27 -7.05
N ALA A 560 32.46 2.07 -8.16
CA ALA A 560 31.92 3.17 -8.96
C ALA A 560 30.83 3.96 -8.20
N LEU A 561 29.92 3.28 -7.50
CA LEU A 561 28.85 3.92 -6.73
C LEU A 561 29.40 4.80 -5.60
N LEU A 562 30.35 4.28 -4.81
CA LEU A 562 30.96 5.04 -3.72
C LEU A 562 31.73 6.25 -4.25
N ALA A 563 32.45 6.12 -5.37
CA ALA A 563 33.13 7.26 -6.02
C ALA A 563 32.13 8.31 -6.52
N LEU A 564 30.98 7.89 -7.05
CA LEU A 564 29.91 8.80 -7.46
C LEU A 564 29.27 9.53 -6.28
N ILE A 565 29.07 8.85 -5.15
CA ILE A 565 28.51 9.45 -3.93
C ILE A 565 29.50 10.46 -3.32
N ASP A 566 30.79 10.11 -3.27
CA ASP A 566 31.85 10.98 -2.73
C ASP A 566 32.09 12.22 -3.61
N GLY A 567 31.90 12.09 -4.93
CA GLY A 567 32.00 13.22 -5.86
C GLY A 567 30.75 14.10 -5.96
N ASP A 568 29.67 13.80 -5.24
CA ASP A 568 28.42 14.56 -5.31
C ASP A 568 28.31 15.64 -4.23
N GLU A 569 28.10 16.89 -4.64
CA GLU A 569 28.03 18.05 -3.75
C GLU A 569 26.58 18.53 -3.46
N ARG A 570 25.54 17.82 -3.92
CA ARG A 570 24.13 18.29 -3.77
C ARG A 570 23.62 18.14 -2.34
N LEU A 571 24.01 17.06 -1.67
CA LEU A 571 23.61 16.75 -0.31
C LEU A 571 24.62 17.34 0.69
N ALA A 572 24.20 18.37 1.44
CA ALA A 572 25.06 19.17 2.30
C ALA A 572 25.82 18.35 3.36
N PHE A 573 25.20 17.27 3.82
CA PHE A 573 25.68 16.45 4.94
C PHE A 573 26.18 15.07 4.52
N SER A 574 26.21 14.74 3.22
CA SER A 574 26.54 13.38 2.75
C SER A 574 27.89 12.88 3.28
N HIS A 575 28.92 13.74 3.26
CA HIS A 575 30.26 13.39 3.75
C HIS A 575 30.29 13.07 5.26
N THR A 576 29.39 13.64 6.06
CA THR A 576 29.32 13.34 7.52
C THR A 576 28.72 11.96 7.81
N TYR A 577 27.99 11.38 6.86
CA TYR A 577 27.42 10.03 6.95
C TYR A 577 28.21 8.97 6.17
N THR A 578 29.32 9.34 5.51
CA THR A 578 30.14 8.40 4.74
C THR A 578 30.61 7.21 5.59
N GLN A 579 30.96 7.46 6.85
CA GLN A 579 31.38 6.39 7.76
C GLN A 579 30.24 5.43 8.11
N GLU A 580 29.00 5.92 8.28
CA GLU A 580 27.83 5.07 8.46
C GLU A 580 27.58 4.20 7.22
N LEU A 581 27.66 4.76 6.02
CA LEU A 581 27.46 4.00 4.78
C LEU A 581 28.51 2.88 4.62
N ASN A 582 29.80 3.22 4.83
CA ASN A 582 30.90 2.27 4.73
C ASN A 582 30.80 1.16 5.78
N LEU A 583 30.42 1.53 7.00
CA LEU A 583 30.17 0.63 8.12
C LEU A 583 29.10 -0.42 7.75
N TRP A 584 27.91 0.01 7.34
CA TRP A 584 26.80 -0.89 7.08
C TRP A 584 27.03 -1.76 5.84
N THR A 585 27.68 -1.23 4.80
CA THR A 585 28.06 -2.05 3.62
C THR A 585 29.08 -3.15 3.97
N HIS A 586 29.99 -2.88 4.91
CA HIS A 586 30.93 -3.87 5.42
C HIS A 586 30.22 -4.93 6.28
N MET A 587 29.41 -4.51 7.25
CA MET A 587 28.70 -5.41 8.17
C MET A 587 27.76 -6.37 7.43
N MET A 588 27.10 -5.91 6.35
CA MET A 588 26.21 -6.74 5.53
C MET A 588 26.95 -7.56 4.45
N GLY A 589 28.28 -7.55 4.43
CA GLY A 589 29.07 -8.30 3.44
C GLY A 589 28.82 -7.86 1.98
N LEU A 590 28.40 -6.60 1.77
CA LEU A 590 28.16 -6.06 0.44
C LEU A 590 29.45 -5.57 -0.20
N TYR A 591 30.23 -4.80 0.54
CA TYR A 591 31.52 -4.24 0.12
C TYR A 591 32.29 -3.76 1.35
N SER A 592 33.61 -3.82 1.33
CA SER A 592 34.46 -3.24 2.37
C SER A 592 35.47 -2.32 1.74
N VAL A 593 35.53 -1.08 2.20
CA VAL A 593 36.57 -0.11 1.85
C VAL A 593 37.90 -0.47 2.52
N ASP A 594 39.03 -0.02 1.99
CA ASP A 594 40.36 -0.45 2.47
C ASP A 594 40.60 -0.20 3.96
N ILE A 595 40.04 0.89 4.51
CA ILE A 595 40.16 1.20 5.95
C ILE A 595 39.43 0.19 6.85
N LEU A 596 38.43 -0.53 6.33
CA LEU A 596 37.71 -1.60 7.04
C LEU A 596 38.19 -3.01 6.64
N ARG A 597 39.21 -3.12 5.76
CA ARG A 597 39.87 -4.39 5.42
C ARG A 597 41.12 -4.67 6.25
N ASN A 598 41.67 -3.62 6.86
CA ASN A 598 42.90 -3.67 7.63
C ASN A 598 42.57 -3.60 9.13
N PRO A 599 43.37 -4.25 9.99
CA PRO A 599 43.16 -4.17 11.43
C PRO A 599 43.26 -2.70 11.90
N PRO A 600 42.36 -2.23 12.79
CA PRO A 600 42.32 -0.84 13.24
C PRO A 600 43.65 -0.33 13.80
N SER A 601 44.40 -1.21 14.47
CA SER A 601 45.70 -0.92 15.08
C SER A 601 46.81 -0.62 14.06
N ALA A 602 46.69 -1.06 12.81
CA ALA A 602 47.65 -0.74 11.75
C ALA A 602 47.42 0.66 11.14
N LEU A 603 46.26 1.27 11.39
CA LEU A 603 45.85 2.54 10.77
C LEU A 603 46.18 3.76 11.63
N VAL A 604 46.31 3.59 12.94
CA VAL A 604 46.63 4.64 13.90
C VAL A 604 47.95 4.31 14.59
N GLY A 605 48.94 5.21 14.50
CA GLY A 605 50.26 5.02 15.12
C GLY A 605 50.13 4.72 16.62
N SER A 606 50.91 3.76 17.12
CA SER A 606 50.78 3.12 18.43
C SER A 606 51.20 3.99 19.64
N GLN A 607 50.80 5.25 19.71
CA GLN A 607 51.09 6.12 20.86
C GLN A 607 49.81 6.82 21.36
N GLY A 608 49.16 6.21 22.36
CA GLY A 608 48.00 6.81 23.02
C GLY A 608 47.48 5.97 24.20
N SER A 609 46.73 6.62 25.10
CA SER A 609 46.05 6.02 26.25
C SER A 609 44.53 6.07 26.04
N GLY A 610 43.85 4.92 25.94
CA GLY A 610 42.38 4.86 25.81
C GLY A 610 41.83 3.45 26.01
N ILE A 611 40.50 3.32 26.07
CA ILE A 611 39.80 2.07 26.45
C ILE A 611 40.07 0.95 25.45
N LEU A 612 39.95 1.24 24.14
CA LEU A 612 40.15 0.25 23.08
C LEU A 612 41.61 -0.19 22.92
N GLN A 613 42.60 0.65 23.24
CA GLN A 613 44.00 0.25 23.12
C GLN A 613 44.41 -0.85 24.13
N GLN A 614 43.60 -1.13 25.15
CA GLN A 614 43.81 -2.24 26.09
C GLN A 614 43.26 -3.57 25.57
N TRP A 615 42.44 -3.56 24.52
CA TRP A 615 41.86 -4.76 23.94
C TRP A 615 42.91 -5.54 23.16
N GLN A 616 42.95 -6.86 23.35
CA GLN A 616 43.89 -7.72 22.61
C GLN A 616 43.53 -7.81 21.13
N ASN A 617 42.23 -7.86 20.81
CA ASN A 617 41.70 -7.94 19.46
C ASN A 617 40.59 -6.90 19.28
N ILE A 618 40.94 -5.76 18.69
CA ILE A 618 39.97 -4.72 18.35
C ILE A 618 39.30 -5.11 17.02
N PRO A 619 37.98 -5.38 16.99
CA PRO A 619 37.27 -5.64 15.73
C PRO A 619 37.23 -4.38 14.86
N GLU A 620 36.95 -4.53 13.57
CA GLU A 620 36.85 -3.42 12.61
C GLU A 620 35.71 -2.46 12.97
N VAL A 621 34.68 -2.98 13.63
CA VAL A 621 33.46 -2.30 14.04
C VAL A 621 33.17 -2.59 15.51
N VAL A 622 32.76 -1.56 16.26
CA VAL A 622 32.29 -1.67 17.63
C VAL A 622 30.98 -0.90 17.81
N SER A 623 30.25 -1.21 18.88
CA SER A 623 29.11 -0.43 19.36
C SER A 623 29.59 0.64 20.34
N VAL A 624 29.00 1.83 20.21
CA VAL A 624 29.05 2.88 21.24
C VAL A 624 27.66 3.00 21.84
N THR A 625 27.57 2.85 23.16
CA THR A 625 26.35 3.08 23.95
C THR A 625 26.56 4.30 24.84
N LEU A 626 25.74 5.32 24.62
CA LEU A 626 25.74 6.58 25.38
C LEU A 626 24.61 6.55 26.41
N GLU A 627 24.95 6.65 27.69
CA GLU A 627 23.99 6.94 28.76
C GLU A 627 23.71 8.45 28.81
N VAL A 628 22.47 8.83 28.58
CA VAL A 628 21.99 10.21 28.61
C VAL A 628 21.18 10.43 29.88
N PRO A 629 21.70 11.21 30.85
CA PRO A 629 20.99 11.50 32.08
C PRO A 629 19.65 12.21 31.82
N ARG A 630 18.64 11.88 32.63
CA ARG A 630 17.27 12.35 32.42
C ARG A 630 17.15 13.89 32.40
N ASP A 631 17.88 14.58 33.26
CA ASP A 631 17.87 16.05 33.36
C ASP A 631 18.44 16.74 32.11
N ARG A 632 19.24 16.04 31.30
CA ARG A 632 19.77 16.55 30.02
C ARG A 632 18.76 16.47 28.89
N LEU A 633 17.79 15.56 28.96
CA LEU A 633 16.70 15.43 27.97
C LEU A 633 15.61 16.49 28.15
N ASP A 634 15.44 16.99 29.38
CA ASP A 634 14.38 17.90 29.78
C ASP A 634 14.17 19.13 28.88
N PRO A 635 15.22 19.85 28.43
CA PRO A 635 15.07 20.98 27.51
C PRO A 635 14.50 20.55 26.16
N PHE A 636 14.98 19.43 25.61
CA PHE A 636 14.49 18.86 24.35
C PHE A 636 13.03 18.41 24.47
N ILE A 637 12.68 17.74 25.58
CA ILE A 637 11.30 17.30 25.86
C ILE A 637 10.36 18.51 25.94
N LYS A 638 10.73 19.53 26.72
CA LYS A 638 9.91 20.74 26.91
C LYS A 638 9.68 21.49 25.60
N GLU A 639 10.72 21.68 24.79
CA GLU A 639 10.57 22.38 23.51
C GLU A 639 9.77 21.55 22.50
N SER A 640 9.96 20.23 22.46
CA SER A 640 9.17 19.32 21.59
C SER A 640 7.68 19.38 21.93
N MET A 641 7.33 19.28 23.21
CA MET A 641 5.94 19.37 23.69
C MET A 641 5.31 20.74 23.38
N LYS A 642 6.08 21.82 23.53
CA LYS A 642 5.63 23.19 23.23
C LYS A 642 5.40 23.42 21.74
N LYS A 643 6.22 22.82 20.87
CA LYS A 643 6.12 22.94 19.42
C LYS A 643 5.13 21.95 18.80
N GLY A 644 4.76 20.89 19.52
CA GLY A 644 3.95 19.79 18.99
C GLY A 644 4.67 19.03 17.88
N PHE A 645 6.00 18.97 17.93
CA PHE A 645 6.87 18.38 16.92
C PHE A 645 8.02 17.64 17.60
N THR A 646 8.34 16.46 17.10
CA THR A 646 9.45 15.61 17.57
C THR A 646 10.34 15.26 16.39
N SER A 647 11.65 15.35 16.56
CA SER A 647 12.62 15.00 15.52
C SER A 647 13.13 13.56 15.67
N ALA A 648 13.79 13.07 14.63
CA ALA A 648 14.62 11.88 14.73
C ALA A 648 15.85 12.16 15.62
N ILE A 649 16.44 11.11 16.17
CA ILE A 649 17.64 11.18 17.01
C ILE A 649 18.78 10.36 16.40
N GLN A 650 20.01 10.82 16.62
CA GLN A 650 21.21 10.18 16.08
C GLN A 650 22.39 10.29 17.03
N GLY A 651 23.35 9.37 16.86
CA GLY A 651 24.68 9.46 17.45
C GLY A 651 25.59 10.37 16.65
N THR A 652 26.51 11.06 17.32
CA THR A 652 27.56 11.85 16.67
C THR A 652 28.88 11.64 17.37
N LEU A 653 29.92 11.34 16.59
CA LEU A 653 31.31 11.37 17.02
C LEU A 653 32.00 12.55 16.36
N GLN A 654 32.71 13.36 17.14
CA GLN A 654 33.43 14.51 16.61
C GLN A 654 34.71 14.76 17.39
N SER A 655 35.70 15.37 16.73
CA SER A 655 36.93 15.82 17.38
C SER A 655 36.67 16.78 18.54
N SER A 656 37.60 16.86 19.48
CA SER A 656 37.56 17.93 20.49
C SER A 656 37.53 19.30 19.82
N PRO A 657 36.79 20.29 20.36
CA PRO A 657 36.86 21.68 19.90
C PRO A 657 38.28 22.28 19.93
N GLN A 658 39.20 21.64 20.65
CA GLN A 658 40.60 22.06 20.82
C GLN A 658 41.56 21.33 19.85
N SER A 659 41.07 20.36 19.08
CA SER A 659 41.87 19.58 18.12
C SER A 659 42.27 20.42 16.90
N GLU A 660 43.52 20.27 16.45
CA GLU A 660 44.01 20.95 15.25
C GLU A 660 43.30 20.47 13.97
N ASN A 661 42.89 19.19 13.94
CA ASN A 661 42.19 18.58 12.81
C ASN A 661 40.75 18.29 13.21
N GLN A 662 39.84 19.18 12.79
CA GLN A 662 38.42 19.04 13.06
C GLN A 662 37.78 17.97 12.15
N TRP A 663 37.03 17.04 12.75
CA TRP A 663 36.25 16.02 12.03
C TRP A 663 34.93 15.74 12.75
N GLN A 664 33.92 15.31 12.00
CA GLN A 664 32.61 14.96 12.52
C GLN A 664 31.99 13.82 11.70
N ASN A 665 31.44 12.82 12.39
CA ASN A 665 30.76 11.67 11.81
C ASN A 665 29.41 11.44 12.51
N MET A 666 28.35 11.27 11.73
CA MET A 666 26.99 11.09 12.22
C MET A 666 26.50 9.65 11.95
N PHE A 667 25.74 9.10 12.91
CA PHE A 667 25.22 7.73 12.88
C PHE A 667 23.74 7.75 13.25
N ALA A 668 22.87 7.66 12.24
CA ALA A 668 21.42 7.74 12.36
C ALA A 668 20.76 6.36 12.62
N ALA A 669 21.44 5.26 12.29
CA ALA A 669 21.00 3.90 12.62
C ALA A 669 21.20 3.60 14.12
N THR A 670 20.34 4.18 14.95
CA THR A 670 20.39 4.07 16.42
C THR A 670 19.37 3.08 16.96
N GLN A 671 19.64 2.55 18.15
CA GLN A 671 18.68 1.87 19.03
C GLN A 671 18.61 2.64 20.34
N VAL A 672 17.41 2.79 20.92
CA VAL A 672 17.25 3.46 22.21
C VAL A 672 16.39 2.66 23.17
N ALA A 673 16.61 2.86 24.47
CA ALA A 673 15.70 2.46 25.53
C ALA A 673 15.93 3.34 26.77
N PHE A 674 15.00 3.31 27.71
CA PHE A 674 15.18 3.87 29.05
C PHE A 674 15.41 2.73 30.02
N GLY A 675 16.22 2.91 31.06
CA GLY A 675 16.43 1.83 32.02
C GLY A 675 17.63 1.99 32.93
N SER A 676 18.11 0.86 33.42
CA SER A 676 19.36 0.72 34.17
C SER A 676 20.34 -0.19 33.43
N LEU A 677 21.64 0.09 33.59
CA LEU A 677 22.72 -0.66 32.97
C LEU A 677 23.29 -1.71 33.92
N ASP A 678 23.38 -2.94 33.44
CA ASP A 678 24.25 -3.97 33.99
C ASP A 678 25.35 -4.32 32.97
N SER A 679 26.48 -4.83 33.45
CA SER A 679 27.61 -5.18 32.59
C SER A 679 28.30 -6.47 33.01
N LYS A 680 28.86 -7.16 32.01
CA LYS A 680 29.68 -8.36 32.18
C LYS A 680 31.08 -8.07 31.66
N GLY A 681 32.11 -8.53 32.37
CA GLY A 681 33.50 -8.24 32.04
C GLY A 681 33.98 -6.85 32.49
N ALA A 682 35.27 -6.57 32.34
CA ALA A 682 35.83 -5.24 32.62
C ALA A 682 35.71 -4.35 31.37
N GLN A 683 35.43 -3.05 31.53
CA GLN A 683 35.28 -2.09 30.41
C GLN A 683 36.51 -2.00 29.49
N SER A 684 37.70 -2.32 30.02
CA SER A 684 38.94 -2.39 29.24
C SER A 684 39.20 -3.74 28.55
N SER A 685 38.29 -4.70 28.69
CA SER A 685 38.37 -6.02 28.07
C SER A 685 37.47 -6.07 26.83
N ASP A 686 37.91 -6.84 25.84
CA ASP A 686 37.12 -7.16 24.65
C ASP A 686 36.01 -8.19 24.91
N LEU A 687 35.83 -8.61 26.17
CA LEU A 687 34.70 -9.41 26.67
C LEU A 687 33.65 -8.54 27.39
N TYR A 688 33.78 -7.22 27.31
CA TYR A 688 32.81 -6.30 27.90
C TYR A 688 31.48 -6.36 27.15
N GLU A 689 30.41 -6.70 27.86
CA GLU A 689 29.04 -6.80 27.35
C GLU A 689 28.09 -5.99 28.22
N LEU A 690 27.05 -5.43 27.61
CA LEU A 690 26.04 -4.63 28.28
C LEU A 690 24.69 -5.36 28.27
N GLU A 691 24.01 -5.30 29.41
CA GLU A 691 22.65 -5.74 29.59
C GLU A 691 21.85 -4.54 30.11
N ILE A 692 20.89 -4.07 29.32
CA ILE A 692 20.00 -2.98 29.72
C ILE A 692 18.70 -3.58 30.20
N HIS A 693 18.33 -3.22 31.44
CA HIS A 693 17.05 -3.53 32.04
C HIS A 693 16.11 -2.34 31.87
N GLU A 694 15.02 -2.53 31.15
CA GLU A 694 14.20 -1.44 30.63
C GLU A 694 13.26 -0.85 31.70
N ASP A 695 13.09 0.47 31.66
CA ASP A 695 12.06 1.21 32.37
C ASP A 695 10.81 1.26 31.48
N GLU A 696 9.80 0.47 31.82
CA GLU A 696 8.54 0.39 31.07
C GLU A 696 7.83 1.75 30.95
N LEU A 697 8.10 2.72 31.83
CA LEU A 697 7.53 4.07 31.74
C LEU A 697 8.20 4.90 30.63
N GLY A 698 9.34 4.48 30.10
CA GLY A 698 10.03 5.10 28.96
C GLY A 698 10.16 6.61 29.07
N TRP A 699 9.58 7.33 28.09
CA TRP A 699 9.56 8.80 28.07
C TRP A 699 8.85 9.44 29.27
N SER A 700 7.92 8.75 29.93
CA SER A 700 7.25 9.18 31.16
C SER A 700 8.05 8.85 32.44
N GLY A 701 9.03 7.96 32.33
CA GLY A 701 9.87 7.49 33.42
C GLY A 701 10.88 8.50 33.94
N ARG A 702 11.74 8.04 34.86
CA ARG A 702 12.80 8.85 35.47
C ARG A 702 14.22 8.34 35.17
N SER A 703 14.32 7.18 34.53
CA SER A 703 15.58 6.53 34.22
C SER A 703 16.36 7.26 33.13
N SER A 704 17.66 7.01 33.08
CA SER A 704 18.53 7.45 31.98
C SER A 704 18.06 6.84 30.65
N MET A 705 18.35 7.54 29.54
CA MET A 705 18.14 7.00 28.20
C MET A 705 19.46 6.46 27.66
N PHE A 706 19.47 5.24 27.17
CA PHE A 706 20.60 4.67 26.46
C PHE A 706 20.40 4.84 24.96
N VAL A 707 21.44 5.29 24.27
CA VAL A 707 21.47 5.41 22.80
C VAL A 707 22.65 4.61 22.29
N SER A 708 22.38 3.58 21.51
CA SER A 708 23.41 2.67 21.00
C SER A 708 23.48 2.67 19.47
N PHE A 709 24.68 2.72 18.93
CA PHE A 709 24.94 2.71 17.50
C PHE A 709 26.33 2.13 17.19
N TYR A 710 26.47 1.52 16.02
CA TYR A 710 27.74 0.98 15.55
C TYR A 710 28.62 2.08 14.94
N VAL A 711 29.94 1.96 15.11
CA VAL A 711 30.95 2.85 14.55
C VAL A 711 32.19 2.07 14.09
N PRO A 712 32.92 2.54 13.06
CA PRO A 712 34.25 2.04 12.74
C PRO A 712 35.23 2.26 13.91
N SER A 713 35.89 1.20 14.36
CA SER A 713 36.77 1.25 15.53
C SER A 713 37.95 2.22 15.37
N TRP A 714 38.43 2.41 14.15
CA TRP A 714 39.56 3.30 13.87
C TRP A 714 39.28 4.78 14.22
N ILE A 715 38.02 5.23 14.14
CA ILE A 715 37.62 6.61 14.47
C ILE A 715 37.85 6.86 15.97
N LEU A 716 37.50 5.88 16.80
CA LEU A 716 37.67 5.93 18.25
C LEU A 716 39.15 5.86 18.66
N LEU A 717 40.04 5.40 17.78
CA LEU A 717 41.48 5.36 18.02
C LEU A 717 42.17 6.66 17.63
N GLN A 718 41.62 7.41 16.66
CA GLN A 718 42.21 8.66 16.15
C GLN A 718 42.36 9.73 17.25
N GLU A 719 41.39 9.84 18.15
CA GLU A 719 41.41 10.78 19.28
C GLU A 719 40.81 10.13 20.55
N SER A 720 41.47 9.07 21.02
CA SER A 720 40.95 8.10 22.01
C SER A 720 40.57 8.59 23.42
N GLN A 721 40.74 9.89 23.71
CA GLN A 721 40.34 10.47 25.00
C GLN A 721 39.42 11.68 24.84
N THR A 722 39.79 12.61 23.95
CA THR A 722 39.20 13.95 23.86
C THR A 722 38.15 14.07 22.77
N ALA A 723 38.01 13.08 21.87
CA ALA A 723 36.85 13.01 20.98
C ALA A 723 35.56 13.04 21.81
N THR A 724 34.52 13.66 21.27
CA THR A 724 33.24 13.76 21.95
C THR A 724 32.19 12.87 21.31
N VAL A 725 31.39 12.24 22.16
CA VAL A 725 30.22 11.43 21.81
C VAL A 725 28.98 12.24 22.16
N SER A 726 28.04 12.35 21.23
CA SER A 726 26.83 13.15 21.43
C SER A 726 25.57 12.44 20.96
N LEU A 727 24.47 12.70 21.67
CA LEU A 727 23.11 12.57 21.14
C LEU A 727 22.73 13.89 20.47
N SER A 728 22.44 13.86 19.18
CA SER A 728 22.06 15.03 18.40
C SER A 728 20.80 14.79 17.56
N LEU A 729 20.26 15.85 16.97
CA LEU A 729 19.15 15.78 16.00
C LEU A 729 19.68 15.96 14.57
N PRO A 730 19.15 15.25 13.57
CA PRO A 730 19.57 15.41 12.19
C PRO A 730 19.20 16.80 11.68
N HIS A 731 20.11 17.37 10.89
CA HIS A 731 19.92 18.67 10.27
C HIS A 731 18.85 18.59 9.18
N SER A 732 17.72 19.27 9.41
CA SER A 732 16.70 19.53 8.41
C SER A 732 16.16 20.96 8.61
N PRO A 733 15.52 21.57 7.59
CA PRO A 733 14.88 22.88 7.73
C PRO A 733 14.00 22.99 8.98
N HIS A 734 13.21 21.95 9.23
CA HIS A 734 12.24 21.91 10.32
C HIS A 734 12.91 21.69 11.67
N THR A 735 13.89 20.79 11.77
CA THR A 735 14.64 20.57 13.01
C THR A 735 15.38 21.83 13.42
N VAL A 736 16.07 22.48 12.47
CA VAL A 736 16.82 23.72 12.73
C VAL A 736 15.87 24.83 13.19
N ALA A 737 14.75 25.04 12.49
CA ALA A 737 13.76 26.05 12.86
C ALA A 737 13.12 25.78 14.24
N ALA A 738 12.93 24.50 14.59
CA ALA A 738 12.31 24.13 15.87
C ALA A 738 13.29 24.20 17.06
N PHE A 739 14.53 23.74 16.88
CA PHE A 739 15.42 23.42 18.01
C PHE A 739 16.72 24.20 18.07
N ALA A 740 17.17 24.89 17.00
CA ALA A 740 18.48 25.58 17.01
C ALA A 740 18.61 26.66 18.11
N SER A 741 17.51 27.30 18.49
CA SER A 741 17.49 28.28 19.59
C SER A 741 17.66 27.66 20.98
N THR A 742 17.34 26.37 21.13
CA THR A 742 17.37 25.65 22.41
C THR A 742 18.61 24.77 22.53
N LEU A 743 18.99 24.08 21.44
CA LEU A 743 20.10 23.11 21.38
C LEU A 743 21.37 23.65 20.71
N GLY A 744 21.35 24.91 20.25
CA GLY A 744 22.45 25.53 19.53
C GLY A 744 22.59 25.06 18.07
N GLN A 745 23.63 25.54 17.39
CA GLN A 745 23.91 25.24 15.97
C GLN A 745 24.24 23.76 15.71
N SER A 746 24.79 23.06 16.71
CA SER A 746 25.11 21.62 16.62
C SER A 746 23.91 20.71 16.89
N LEU A 747 22.75 21.26 17.28
CA LEU A 747 21.54 20.51 17.63
C LEU A 747 21.79 19.34 18.61
N SER A 748 22.76 19.51 19.51
CA SER A 748 23.14 18.50 20.49
C SER A 748 22.22 18.54 21.70
N VAL A 749 21.68 17.38 22.09
CA VAL A 749 20.90 17.18 23.31
C VAL A 749 21.84 16.90 24.48
N PHE A 750 22.85 16.07 24.27
CA PHE A 750 23.86 15.72 25.28
C PHE A 750 25.18 15.41 24.59
N THR A 751 26.29 15.90 25.16
CA THR A 751 27.65 15.69 24.66
C THR A 751 28.56 15.40 25.84
N THR A 752 29.41 14.37 25.72
CA THR A 752 30.49 14.07 26.66
C THR A 752 31.76 13.61 25.93
N GLU A 753 32.87 13.49 26.63
CA GLU A 753 34.14 13.01 26.09
C GLU A 753 34.17 11.46 26.06
N GLN A 754 34.88 10.88 25.09
CA GLN A 754 35.01 9.43 24.94
C GLN A 754 35.60 8.75 26.20
N ARG A 755 36.43 9.46 26.97
CA ARG A 755 37.01 8.94 28.23
C ARG A 755 36.04 8.91 29.42
N ASP A 756 34.84 9.49 29.29
CA ASP A 756 33.83 9.50 30.34
C ASP A 756 33.23 8.10 30.49
N SER A 757 33.86 7.28 31.32
CA SER A 757 33.48 5.89 31.54
C SER A 757 32.10 5.71 32.17
N ASP A 758 31.56 6.77 32.79
CA ASP A 758 30.26 6.76 33.45
C ASP A 758 29.11 6.90 32.44
N HIS A 759 29.39 7.48 31.26
CA HIS A 759 28.36 7.73 30.25
C HIS A 759 28.64 7.08 28.89
N VAL A 760 29.89 6.70 28.60
CA VAL A 760 30.30 6.13 27.31
C VAL A 760 30.79 4.69 27.50
N HIS A 761 30.06 3.76 26.89
CA HIS A 761 30.40 2.35 26.90
C HIS A 761 30.70 1.87 25.47
N ILE A 762 31.79 1.13 25.32
CA ILE A 762 32.25 0.59 24.02
C ILE A 762 32.27 -0.93 24.11
N THR A 763 31.54 -1.60 23.22
CA THR A 763 31.37 -3.06 23.20
C THR A 763 31.49 -3.62 21.78
N LYS A 764 31.63 -4.94 21.64
CA LYS A 764 31.66 -5.59 20.31
C LYS A 764 30.31 -5.52 19.59
N THR A 765 29.22 -5.69 20.34
CA THR A 765 27.84 -5.73 19.86
C THR A 765 26.97 -4.73 20.61
N LEU A 766 25.78 -4.44 20.08
CA LEU A 766 24.79 -3.64 20.79
C LEU A 766 24.33 -4.36 22.08
N PRO A 767 23.78 -3.62 23.08
CA PRO A 767 23.28 -4.21 24.32
C PRO A 767 22.30 -5.36 24.10
N ASN A 768 22.35 -6.40 24.94
CA ASN A 768 21.46 -7.56 24.86
C ASN A 768 21.55 -8.35 23.52
N GLN A 769 22.58 -8.13 22.70
CA GLN A 769 22.83 -8.87 21.46
C GLN A 769 24.17 -9.60 21.47
N SER A 770 24.19 -10.80 20.90
CA SER A 770 25.40 -11.58 20.69
C SER A 770 26.05 -11.34 19.33
N GLU A 771 25.28 -10.89 18.34
CA GLU A 771 25.72 -10.71 16.96
C GLU A 771 24.99 -9.54 16.28
N VAL A 772 25.45 -9.17 15.09
CA VAL A 772 24.86 -8.12 14.25
C VAL A 772 23.56 -8.62 13.60
N ILE A 773 22.62 -7.71 13.36
CA ILE A 773 21.35 -7.97 12.65
C ILE A 773 21.59 -8.59 11.26
N SER A 774 20.72 -9.51 10.83
CA SER A 774 20.72 -10.02 9.46
C SER A 774 19.78 -9.22 8.57
N ILE A 775 20.25 -8.76 7.42
CA ILE A 775 19.42 -8.11 6.39
C ILE A 775 19.45 -8.98 5.14
N ASP A 776 18.46 -9.86 5.04
CA ASP A 776 18.32 -10.77 3.92
C ASP A 776 17.66 -10.10 2.70
N GLY A 777 17.86 -10.71 1.53
CA GLY A 777 17.22 -10.31 0.28
C GLY A 777 16.25 -11.39 -0.21
N PHE A 778 16.16 -11.60 -1.52
CA PHE A 778 15.48 -12.77 -2.05
C PHE A 778 16.22 -14.05 -1.65
N ALA A 779 15.48 -15.04 -1.11
CA ALA A 779 16.04 -16.35 -0.79
C ALA A 779 16.70 -17.00 -2.02
N PRO A 780 17.77 -17.80 -1.84
CA PRO A 780 18.44 -18.47 -2.95
C PRO A 780 17.49 -19.25 -3.86
N GLY A 781 17.62 -19.10 -5.18
CA GLY A 781 16.80 -19.78 -6.18
C GLY A 781 15.48 -19.06 -6.54
N VAL A 782 15.07 -18.04 -5.79
CA VAL A 782 13.90 -17.20 -6.12
C VAL A 782 14.15 -16.37 -7.38
N ALA A 783 15.36 -15.83 -7.54
CA ALA A 783 15.79 -15.13 -8.75
C ALA A 783 16.86 -15.93 -9.49
N LYS A 784 16.63 -16.23 -10.78
CA LYS A 784 17.57 -17.00 -11.62
C LYS A 784 17.41 -16.65 -13.11
N ASN A 785 18.38 -17.02 -13.93
CA ASN A 785 18.21 -17.00 -15.38
C ASN A 785 17.11 -17.98 -15.78
N GLU A 786 16.39 -17.67 -16.86
CA GLU A 786 15.32 -18.53 -17.33
C GLU A 786 15.92 -19.66 -18.16
N VAL A 787 15.69 -20.90 -17.72
CA VAL A 787 16.06 -22.10 -18.47
C VAL A 787 14.78 -22.74 -18.97
N ASP A 788 14.76 -23.05 -20.27
CA ASP A 788 13.67 -23.80 -20.86
C ASP A 788 13.46 -25.14 -20.12
N PRO A 789 12.22 -25.58 -19.82
CA PRO A 789 11.97 -26.81 -19.07
C PRO A 789 12.58 -28.07 -19.70
N GLN A 790 12.80 -28.09 -21.01
CA GLN A 790 13.42 -29.19 -21.74
C GLN A 790 14.94 -29.00 -21.90
N GLY A 791 15.50 -27.92 -21.34
CA GLY A 791 16.91 -27.57 -21.43
C GLY A 791 17.36 -27.10 -22.82
N ASN A 792 16.41 -26.72 -23.69
CA ASN A 792 16.71 -26.40 -25.09
C ASN A 792 17.26 -24.98 -25.31
N SER A 793 17.04 -24.09 -24.35
CA SER A 793 17.54 -22.71 -24.38
C SER A 793 17.71 -22.14 -22.98
N GLU A 794 18.60 -21.16 -22.87
CA GLU A 794 18.74 -20.30 -21.69
C GLU A 794 18.48 -18.85 -22.11
N SER A 795 17.71 -18.12 -21.31
CA SER A 795 17.37 -16.72 -21.55
C SER A 795 17.87 -15.83 -20.42
N THR A 796 18.51 -14.72 -20.81
CA THR A 796 18.97 -13.67 -19.90
C THR A 796 18.35 -12.32 -20.30
N VAL A 797 18.24 -11.41 -19.34
CA VAL A 797 17.75 -10.05 -19.59
C VAL A 797 18.79 -9.05 -19.15
N THR A 798 19.20 -8.16 -20.05
CA THR A 798 20.15 -7.08 -19.78
C THR A 798 19.44 -5.73 -19.82
N ALA A 799 19.70 -4.89 -18.82
CA ALA A 799 19.18 -3.53 -18.75
C ALA A 799 20.20 -2.52 -19.29
N SER A 800 19.73 -1.56 -20.09
CA SER A 800 20.51 -0.39 -20.50
C SER A 800 20.02 0.84 -19.72
N VAL A 801 20.94 1.60 -19.14
CA VAL A 801 20.64 2.80 -18.35
C VAL A 801 21.04 4.04 -19.15
N ASP A 802 20.18 5.07 -19.13
CA ASP A 802 20.49 6.35 -19.77
C ASP A 802 21.34 7.26 -18.86
N ASN A 803 21.77 8.41 -19.39
CA ASN A 803 22.61 9.36 -18.63
C ASN A 803 21.91 9.95 -17.40
N SER A 804 20.60 9.79 -17.26
CA SER A 804 19.84 10.22 -16.08
C SER A 804 19.80 9.15 -15.00
N GLY A 805 20.43 7.99 -15.21
CA GLY A 805 20.38 6.86 -14.27
C GLY A 805 19.09 6.05 -14.38
N HIS A 806 18.29 6.20 -15.44
CA HIS A 806 17.04 5.48 -15.61
C HIS A 806 17.20 4.30 -16.59
N ILE A 807 16.54 3.18 -16.34
CA ILE A 807 16.48 2.08 -17.31
C ILE A 807 15.73 2.56 -18.56
N SER A 808 16.42 2.57 -19.69
CA SER A 808 15.91 3.05 -20.98
C SER A 808 15.39 1.92 -21.87
N SER A 809 16.02 0.75 -21.81
CA SER A 809 15.65 -0.42 -22.61
C SER A 809 16.07 -1.73 -21.96
N PHE A 810 15.39 -2.81 -22.33
CA PHE A 810 15.80 -4.17 -22.01
C PHE A 810 16.19 -4.93 -23.28
N THR A 811 17.18 -5.82 -23.14
CA THR A 811 17.55 -6.82 -24.14
C THR A 811 17.33 -8.20 -23.56
N SER A 812 16.37 -8.96 -24.10
CA SER A 812 16.21 -10.37 -23.79
C SER A 812 17.07 -11.18 -24.76
N HIS A 813 18.06 -11.89 -24.26
CA HIS A 813 18.98 -12.73 -25.02
C HIS A 813 18.62 -14.20 -24.80
N VAL A 814 18.22 -14.89 -25.86
CA VAL A 814 17.86 -16.31 -25.86
C VAL A 814 18.97 -17.10 -26.56
N GLN A 815 19.77 -17.83 -25.77
CA GLN A 815 20.80 -18.73 -26.24
C GLN A 815 20.19 -20.09 -26.57
N ILE A 816 20.30 -20.53 -27.83
CA ILE A 816 19.81 -21.85 -28.25
C ILE A 816 20.86 -22.91 -27.92
N LEU A 817 20.43 -23.97 -27.23
CA LEU A 817 21.29 -25.07 -26.79
C LEU A 817 21.07 -26.34 -27.63
N SER A 818 19.84 -26.58 -28.12
CA SER A 818 19.50 -27.73 -28.97
C SER A 818 20.23 -27.72 -30.32
N GLU A 819 21.02 -28.76 -30.60
CA GLU A 819 21.78 -28.90 -31.86
C GLU A 819 20.89 -28.96 -33.11
N GLU A 820 19.72 -29.59 -33.01
CA GLU A 820 18.73 -29.62 -34.09
C GLU A 820 18.26 -28.20 -34.43
N THR A 821 17.97 -27.40 -33.40
CA THR A 821 17.48 -26.05 -33.61
C THR A 821 18.58 -25.07 -34.03
N LYS A 822 19.82 -25.28 -33.58
CA LYS A 822 20.99 -24.55 -34.08
C LYS A 822 21.12 -24.71 -35.60
N LYS A 823 20.96 -25.93 -36.12
CA LYS A 823 20.97 -26.20 -37.58
C LYS A 823 19.87 -25.43 -38.30
N ILE A 824 18.63 -25.49 -37.79
CA ILE A 824 17.49 -24.75 -38.38
C ILE A 824 17.80 -23.24 -38.46
N LEU A 825 18.39 -22.67 -37.41
CA LEU A 825 18.76 -21.26 -37.39
C LEU A 825 19.93 -20.94 -38.35
N GLN A 826 20.91 -21.83 -38.46
CA GLN A 826 22.07 -21.68 -39.34
C GLN A 826 21.69 -21.79 -40.83
N GLU A 827 20.73 -22.65 -41.16
CA GLU A 827 20.21 -22.87 -42.52
C GLU A 827 19.35 -21.70 -43.05
N GLY A 828 19.21 -20.62 -42.27
CA GLY A 828 18.55 -19.41 -42.74
C GLY A 828 17.07 -19.30 -42.37
N SER A 829 16.54 -20.14 -41.47
CA SER A 829 15.13 -20.04 -41.03
C SER A 829 14.76 -18.61 -40.64
N LYS A 830 13.57 -18.18 -41.07
CA LYS A 830 13.03 -16.87 -40.70
C LYS A 830 12.64 -16.86 -39.23
N VAL A 831 12.96 -15.77 -38.54
CA VAL A 831 12.59 -15.54 -37.14
C VAL A 831 11.44 -14.54 -37.13
N MET A 832 10.41 -14.84 -36.37
CA MET A 832 9.25 -13.97 -36.18
C MET A 832 9.02 -13.74 -34.69
N GLN A 833 8.36 -12.62 -34.36
CA GLN A 833 7.92 -12.33 -33.00
C GLN A 833 6.41 -12.11 -32.97
N SER A 834 5.82 -12.42 -31.82
CA SER A 834 4.47 -12.01 -31.47
C SER A 834 4.45 -11.51 -30.04
N MET A 835 3.85 -10.34 -29.82
CA MET A 835 3.67 -9.78 -28.48
C MET A 835 2.51 -10.51 -27.79
N ARG A 836 2.74 -11.04 -26.59
CA ARG A 836 1.70 -11.66 -25.75
C ARG A 836 1.14 -10.66 -24.73
N SER A 837 2.04 -9.88 -24.14
CA SER A 837 1.73 -8.74 -23.28
C SER A 837 2.90 -7.75 -23.36
N PRO A 838 2.78 -6.54 -22.77
CA PRO A 838 3.91 -5.61 -22.66
C PRO A 838 5.13 -6.18 -21.93
N PHE A 839 5.00 -7.32 -21.23
CA PHE A 839 6.09 -7.97 -20.50
C PHE A 839 6.65 -9.20 -21.24
N ASN A 840 5.94 -9.74 -22.23
CA ASN A 840 6.24 -11.08 -22.78
C ASN A 840 6.10 -11.11 -24.30
N TYR A 841 7.10 -11.66 -24.97
CA TYR A 841 7.10 -11.91 -26.41
C TYR A 841 7.35 -13.39 -26.68
N THR A 842 6.65 -13.95 -27.66
CA THR A 842 6.99 -15.25 -28.22
C THR A 842 7.81 -15.06 -29.49
N LEU A 843 9.04 -15.58 -29.49
CA LEU A 843 9.92 -15.67 -30.65
C LEU A 843 9.76 -17.05 -31.27
N TYR A 844 9.61 -17.17 -32.58
CA TYR A 844 9.49 -18.47 -33.22
C TYR A 844 10.24 -18.55 -34.53
N LEU A 845 10.82 -19.72 -34.76
CA LEU A 845 11.44 -20.09 -36.02
C LEU A 845 10.34 -20.66 -36.92
N GLU A 846 10.26 -20.21 -38.16
CA GLU A 846 9.25 -20.67 -39.13
C GLU A 846 9.18 -22.20 -39.25
N ARG A 847 10.32 -22.88 -39.14
CA ARG A 847 10.45 -24.34 -39.23
C ARG A 847 10.85 -25.01 -37.91
N GLY A 848 10.70 -24.33 -36.77
CA GLY A 848 11.28 -24.80 -35.50
C GLY A 848 10.45 -24.45 -34.26
N PRO A 849 11.05 -24.60 -33.07
CA PRO A 849 10.38 -24.38 -31.80
C PRO A 849 10.13 -22.88 -31.53
N LYS A 850 9.35 -22.64 -30.46
CA LYS A 850 9.03 -21.32 -29.94
C LYS A 850 9.85 -21.06 -28.68
N TYR A 851 10.26 -19.82 -28.51
CA TYR A 851 10.98 -19.31 -27.35
C TYR A 851 10.23 -18.13 -26.75
N THR A 852 10.45 -17.87 -25.47
CA THR A 852 9.82 -16.77 -24.76
C THR A 852 10.87 -15.75 -24.35
N ALA A 853 10.58 -14.47 -24.59
CA ALA A 853 11.36 -13.34 -24.11
C ALA A 853 10.53 -12.60 -23.07
N ASN A 854 10.94 -12.70 -21.81
CA ASN A 854 10.29 -12.09 -20.66
C ASN A 854 11.03 -10.83 -20.22
N PHE A 855 10.30 -9.80 -19.80
CA PHE A 855 10.83 -8.53 -19.36
C PHE A 855 10.41 -8.22 -17.92
N PRO A 856 11.32 -7.67 -17.08
CA PRO A 856 11.02 -7.27 -15.70
C PRO A 856 10.03 -6.11 -15.57
N ALA A 857 9.83 -5.33 -16.63
CA ALA A 857 8.86 -4.24 -16.68
C ALA A 857 8.25 -4.13 -18.10
N PRO A 858 7.15 -3.38 -18.27
CA PRO A 858 6.53 -3.17 -19.57
C PRO A 858 7.49 -2.54 -20.58
N VAL A 859 7.53 -3.07 -21.81
CA VAL A 859 8.30 -2.53 -22.94
C VAL A 859 7.39 -2.04 -24.08
N LEU A 860 7.90 -1.13 -24.91
CA LEU A 860 7.19 -0.55 -26.03
C LEU A 860 7.32 -1.43 -27.28
N GLY A 861 6.21 -2.06 -27.69
CA GLY A 861 6.20 -2.90 -28.89
C GLY A 861 6.52 -2.18 -30.20
N SER A 862 6.35 -0.86 -30.28
CA SER A 862 6.77 -0.05 -31.42
C SER A 862 8.28 0.02 -31.61
N THR A 863 9.05 -0.25 -30.54
CA THR A 863 10.52 -0.19 -30.52
C THR A 863 11.17 -1.58 -30.56
N ALA A 864 10.37 -2.63 -30.40
CA ALA A 864 10.83 -4.02 -30.30
C ALA A 864 11.51 -4.50 -31.60
N LYS A 865 12.79 -4.84 -31.52
CA LYS A 865 13.63 -5.28 -32.65
C LYS A 865 14.31 -6.61 -32.33
N ILE A 866 14.23 -7.56 -33.27
CA ILE A 866 14.94 -8.84 -33.18
C ILE A 866 16.32 -8.69 -33.82
N ARG A 867 17.37 -9.16 -33.13
CA ARG A 867 18.69 -9.42 -33.69
C ARG A 867 18.93 -10.93 -33.71
N VAL A 868 19.49 -11.43 -34.80
CA VAL A 868 19.69 -12.87 -35.01
C VAL A 868 21.15 -13.13 -35.32
N ALA A 869 21.81 -13.92 -34.47
CA ALA A 869 23.18 -14.36 -34.70
C ALA A 869 23.19 -15.84 -35.08
N ARG A 870 23.29 -16.12 -36.38
CA ARG A 870 23.19 -17.50 -36.89
C ARG A 870 24.41 -18.36 -36.55
N LYS A 871 25.62 -17.81 -36.56
CA LYS A 871 26.86 -18.55 -36.27
C LYS A 871 26.93 -18.98 -34.80
N SER A 872 26.69 -18.03 -33.90
CA SER A 872 26.67 -18.22 -32.44
C SER A 872 25.32 -18.71 -31.89
N SER A 873 24.34 -18.88 -32.78
CA SER A 873 23.03 -19.50 -32.52
C SER A 873 22.23 -18.88 -31.37
N PHE A 874 22.05 -17.55 -31.39
CA PHE A 874 21.21 -16.84 -30.42
C PHE A 874 20.24 -15.87 -31.07
N LEU A 875 19.20 -15.52 -30.31
CA LEU A 875 18.20 -14.51 -30.64
C LEU A 875 18.23 -13.41 -29.58
N GLU A 876 18.18 -12.15 -29.98
CA GLU A 876 17.99 -11.04 -29.05
C GLU A 876 16.74 -10.25 -29.41
N LEU A 877 15.94 -9.91 -28.40
CA LEU A 877 14.85 -8.97 -28.52
C LEU A 877 15.19 -7.73 -27.70
N VAL A 878 15.37 -6.60 -28.38
CA VAL A 878 15.64 -5.30 -27.76
C VAL A 878 14.39 -4.43 -27.83
N ALA A 879 13.97 -3.86 -26.71
CA ALA A 879 12.83 -2.95 -26.66
C ALA A 879 13.03 -1.86 -25.59
N ASP A 880 12.57 -0.66 -25.91
CA ASP A 880 12.58 0.46 -24.97
C ASP A 880 11.56 0.22 -23.87
N VAL A 881 11.92 0.61 -22.65
CA VAL A 881 11.03 0.51 -21.49
C VAL A 881 9.92 1.53 -21.64
N ALA A 882 8.68 1.11 -21.35
CA ALA A 882 7.56 2.03 -21.34
C ALA A 882 7.66 2.94 -20.11
N LYS A 883 7.59 4.26 -20.31
CA LYS A 883 7.58 5.26 -19.23
C LYS A 883 6.14 5.58 -18.82
N SER A 884 5.94 6.29 -17.71
CA SER A 884 4.61 6.61 -17.17
C SER A 884 3.67 7.27 -18.18
N ASN A 885 4.20 8.09 -19.11
CA ASN A 885 3.39 8.72 -20.17
C ASN A 885 2.97 7.76 -21.30
N ASP A 886 3.66 6.62 -21.45
CA ASP A 886 3.37 5.63 -22.48
C ASP A 886 2.29 4.64 -22.03
N TRP A 887 2.19 4.37 -20.73
CA TRP A 887 1.29 3.36 -20.14
C TRP A 887 -0.19 3.58 -20.49
N PRO A 888 -0.75 4.81 -20.45
CA PRO A 888 -2.13 5.05 -20.87
C PRO A 888 -2.43 4.63 -22.32
N ASN A 889 -1.40 4.62 -23.17
CA ASN A 889 -1.51 4.36 -24.60
C ASN A 889 -1.36 2.88 -24.99
N LEU A 890 -1.03 2.00 -24.04
CA LEU A 890 -0.98 0.55 -24.26
C LEU A 890 -2.40 0.03 -24.55
N GLN A 891 -2.66 -0.35 -25.81
CA GLN A 891 -3.99 -0.53 -26.40
C GLN A 891 -4.88 -1.58 -25.69
N SER A 892 -4.28 -2.68 -25.23
CA SER A 892 -5.00 -3.93 -24.91
C SER A 892 -4.65 -4.48 -23.52
N PHE A 893 -4.53 -3.60 -22.53
CA PHE A 893 -4.03 -3.97 -21.20
C PHE A 893 -4.83 -3.35 -20.05
N MET A 894 -6.13 -3.08 -20.26
CA MET A 894 -7.00 -2.52 -19.22
C MET A 894 -7.37 -3.55 -18.15
N TYR A 895 -7.84 -4.75 -18.57
CA TYR A 895 -8.24 -5.83 -17.66
C TYR A 895 -7.62 -7.16 -18.09
N PRO A 896 -6.30 -7.33 -17.94
CA PRO A 896 -5.61 -8.52 -18.42
C PRO A 896 -6.08 -9.79 -17.70
N VAL A 897 -6.35 -10.83 -18.50
CA VAL A 897 -6.66 -12.18 -18.05
C VAL A 897 -5.74 -13.15 -18.77
N TYR A 898 -5.02 -13.96 -18.03
CA TYR A 898 -4.06 -14.92 -18.59
C TYR A 898 -4.20 -16.28 -17.90
N LEU A 899 -3.54 -17.29 -18.46
CA LEU A 899 -3.40 -18.57 -17.80
C LEU A 899 -2.24 -18.50 -16.80
N ASP A 900 -2.53 -18.80 -15.54
CA ASP A 900 -1.54 -19.08 -14.51
C ASP A 900 -1.65 -20.54 -14.10
N SER A 901 -0.57 -21.31 -14.24
CA SER A 901 -0.55 -22.74 -13.89
C SER A 901 -1.71 -23.55 -14.51
N GLY A 902 -2.11 -23.18 -15.74
CA GLY A 902 -3.22 -23.84 -16.44
C GLY A 902 -4.62 -23.45 -15.94
N SER A 903 -4.78 -22.33 -15.22
CA SER A 903 -6.08 -21.78 -14.83
C SER A 903 -6.20 -20.30 -15.23
N PRO A 904 -7.35 -19.83 -15.72
CA PRO A 904 -7.56 -18.40 -15.95
C PRO A 904 -7.45 -17.60 -14.65
N ALA A 905 -6.59 -16.59 -14.67
CA ALA A 905 -6.36 -15.68 -13.55
C ALA A 905 -6.53 -14.24 -14.03
N VAL A 906 -7.24 -13.45 -13.22
CA VAL A 906 -7.53 -12.04 -13.51
C VAL A 906 -6.53 -11.18 -12.74
N TRP A 907 -5.88 -10.24 -13.42
CA TRP A 907 -4.72 -9.56 -12.83
C TRP A 907 -5.11 -8.39 -11.91
N ASN A 908 -6.08 -7.57 -12.31
CA ASN A 908 -6.39 -6.29 -11.67
C ASN A 908 -7.89 -6.04 -11.43
N MET A 909 -8.72 -7.06 -11.65
CA MET A 909 -10.16 -6.96 -11.42
C MET A 909 -10.54 -7.81 -10.21
N PRO A 910 -11.11 -7.20 -9.15
CA PRO A 910 -11.49 -7.92 -7.95
C PRO A 910 -12.54 -9.01 -8.21
N HIS A 911 -12.33 -10.20 -7.65
CA HIS A 911 -13.30 -11.28 -7.58
C HIS A 911 -14.51 -10.86 -6.72
N LEU A 912 -15.71 -11.18 -7.18
CA LEU A 912 -16.97 -10.83 -6.55
C LEU A 912 -17.84 -12.06 -6.31
N ASN A 913 -18.22 -12.27 -5.06
CA ASN A 913 -19.32 -13.16 -4.72
C ASN A 913 -20.66 -12.45 -4.94
N ILE A 914 -21.17 -12.47 -6.17
CA ILE A 914 -22.39 -11.72 -6.56
C ILE A 914 -23.62 -12.09 -5.71
N ALA A 915 -23.69 -13.30 -5.17
CA ALA A 915 -24.80 -13.70 -4.30
C ALA A 915 -24.87 -12.83 -3.03
N SER A 916 -23.70 -12.62 -2.40
CA SER A 916 -23.54 -11.85 -1.16
C SER A 916 -23.69 -10.33 -1.30
N LEU A 917 -23.54 -9.79 -2.52
CA LEU A 917 -23.59 -8.33 -2.72
C LEU A 917 -25.05 -7.81 -2.60
N PRO A 918 -25.27 -6.70 -1.84
CA PRO A 918 -26.58 -6.08 -1.73
C PRO A 918 -27.15 -5.69 -3.10
N LYS A 919 -28.40 -6.09 -3.39
CA LYS A 919 -29.09 -5.71 -4.63
C LYS A 919 -29.71 -4.32 -4.46
N ILE A 920 -29.41 -3.42 -5.39
CA ILE A 920 -29.98 -2.06 -5.41
C ILE A 920 -31.42 -2.13 -5.92
N ASP A 921 -32.34 -1.50 -5.18
CA ASP A 921 -33.74 -1.41 -5.57
C ASP A 921 -33.95 -0.28 -6.58
N LEU A 922 -34.38 -0.65 -7.78
CA LEU A 922 -34.65 0.23 -8.91
C LEU A 922 -36.15 0.36 -9.19
N SER A 923 -37.02 -0.13 -8.29
CA SER A 923 -38.48 -0.08 -8.47
C SER A 923 -39.04 1.35 -8.48
N ASN A 924 -38.43 2.28 -7.74
CA ASN A 924 -38.74 3.70 -7.76
C ASN A 924 -37.58 4.51 -8.36
N THR A 925 -37.57 4.64 -9.69
CA THR A 925 -36.53 5.34 -10.45
C THR A 925 -36.49 6.85 -10.20
N SER A 926 -37.57 7.43 -9.66
CA SER A 926 -37.65 8.84 -9.28
C SER A 926 -37.08 9.14 -7.89
N SER A 927 -36.63 8.12 -7.16
CA SER A 927 -36.08 8.27 -5.81
C SER A 927 -34.85 9.15 -5.80
N GLU A 928 -34.84 10.14 -4.90
CA GLU A 928 -33.67 10.98 -4.66
C GLU A 928 -32.45 10.17 -4.17
N ARG A 929 -32.68 8.98 -3.59
CA ARG A 929 -31.64 8.03 -3.17
C ARG A 929 -30.87 7.39 -4.32
N LEU A 930 -31.25 7.65 -5.57
CA LEU A 930 -30.49 7.26 -6.77
C LEU A 930 -29.69 8.42 -7.38
N ASN A 931 -29.76 9.63 -6.81
CA ASN A 931 -29.06 10.80 -7.35
C ASN A 931 -27.54 10.65 -7.35
N TRP A 932 -26.97 9.89 -6.42
CA TRP A 932 -25.54 9.60 -6.37
C TRP A 932 -25.00 9.02 -7.69
N LEU A 933 -25.81 8.29 -8.48
CA LEU A 933 -25.41 7.78 -9.81
C LEU A 933 -24.99 8.89 -10.77
N LYS A 934 -25.64 10.07 -10.67
CA LYS A 934 -25.37 11.24 -11.51
C LYS A 934 -24.01 11.87 -11.19
N TYR A 935 -23.46 11.63 -10.00
CA TYR A 935 -22.15 12.11 -9.57
C TYR A 935 -21.09 11.04 -9.71
N HIS A 936 -21.38 9.81 -9.27
CA HIS A 936 -20.44 8.70 -9.26
C HIS A 936 -20.08 8.19 -10.66
N LEU A 937 -21.05 7.92 -11.54
CA LEU A 937 -20.73 7.35 -12.86
C LEU A 937 -19.86 8.27 -13.74
N PRO A 938 -20.05 9.61 -13.75
CA PRO A 938 -19.13 10.49 -14.46
C PRO A 938 -17.67 10.46 -13.98
N THR A 939 -17.41 10.00 -12.76
CA THR A 939 -16.03 9.85 -12.26
C THR A 939 -15.25 8.70 -12.92
N MET A 940 -15.90 7.89 -13.78
CA MET A 940 -15.21 6.95 -14.67
C MET A 940 -14.18 7.64 -15.57
N TRP A 941 -14.48 8.88 -15.98
CA TRP A 941 -13.59 9.68 -16.80
C TRP A 941 -12.60 10.46 -15.94
N SER A 942 -11.34 10.52 -16.40
CA SER A 942 -10.41 11.53 -15.90
C SER A 942 -10.79 12.94 -16.38
N SER A 943 -10.21 13.98 -15.79
CA SER A 943 -10.38 15.36 -16.28
C SER A 943 -10.04 15.49 -17.78
N LYS A 944 -9.00 14.80 -18.24
CA LYS A 944 -8.56 14.78 -19.64
C LYS A 944 -9.53 14.01 -20.54
N GLU A 945 -10.00 12.85 -20.11
CA GLU A 945 -10.99 12.06 -20.85
C GLU A 945 -12.33 12.78 -20.96
N SER A 946 -12.76 13.47 -19.90
CA SER A 946 -13.95 14.32 -19.89
C SER A 946 -13.84 15.45 -20.91
N ALA A 947 -12.69 16.14 -20.97
CA ALA A 947 -12.45 17.17 -21.98
C ALA A 947 -12.52 16.62 -23.42
N LEU A 948 -11.98 15.43 -23.67
CA LEU A 948 -12.06 14.76 -24.97
C LEU A 948 -13.48 14.38 -25.36
N LYS A 949 -14.28 13.92 -24.39
CA LYS A 949 -15.69 13.58 -24.58
C LYS A 949 -16.50 14.80 -25.07
N PHE A 950 -16.36 15.94 -24.40
CA PHE A 950 -17.10 17.16 -24.74
C PHE A 950 -16.52 17.93 -25.93
N ASN A 951 -15.24 17.70 -26.25
CA ASN A 951 -14.60 18.29 -27.41
C ASN A 951 -13.81 17.22 -28.21
N PRO A 952 -14.49 16.49 -29.11
CA PRO A 952 -13.85 15.45 -29.93
C PRO A 952 -12.73 15.96 -30.84
N SER A 953 -12.64 17.27 -31.11
CA SER A 953 -11.60 17.85 -31.96
C SER A 953 -10.21 17.89 -31.31
N LEU A 954 -10.12 17.74 -29.99
CA LEU A 954 -8.85 17.71 -29.27
C LEU A 954 -7.98 16.52 -29.73
N PRO A 955 -6.64 16.68 -29.84
CA PRO A 955 -5.76 15.62 -30.30
C PRO A 955 -5.67 14.48 -29.26
N ALA A 956 -5.84 13.24 -29.73
CA ALA A 956 -5.73 12.03 -28.91
C ALA A 956 -5.35 10.82 -29.77
N THR A 957 -4.68 9.84 -29.16
CA THR A 957 -4.39 8.56 -29.80
C THR A 957 -5.69 7.78 -30.05
N PRO A 958 -5.76 6.92 -31.09
CA PRO A 958 -6.94 6.08 -31.33
C PRO A 958 -7.33 5.23 -30.12
N ASN A 959 -6.33 4.75 -29.35
CA ASN A 959 -6.56 3.93 -28.16
C ASN A 959 -7.24 4.74 -27.04
N LEU A 960 -6.79 5.98 -26.80
CA LEU A 960 -7.41 6.85 -25.82
C LEU A 960 -8.85 7.17 -26.20
N ARG A 961 -9.13 7.44 -27.49
CA ARG A 961 -10.51 7.67 -27.97
C ARG A 961 -11.40 6.44 -27.75
N ALA A 962 -10.92 5.26 -28.12
CA ALA A 962 -11.65 4.02 -27.91
C ALA A 962 -11.97 3.77 -26.42
N LYS A 963 -11.07 4.13 -25.49
CA LYS A 963 -11.32 4.05 -24.04
C LYS A 963 -12.40 5.04 -23.60
N VAL A 964 -12.38 6.28 -24.10
CA VAL A 964 -13.41 7.30 -23.80
C VAL A 964 -14.79 6.84 -24.30
N GLU A 965 -14.86 6.33 -25.52
CA GLU A 965 -16.08 5.79 -26.15
C GLU A 965 -16.60 4.57 -25.39
N PHE A 966 -15.72 3.63 -25.02
CA PHE A 966 -16.07 2.45 -24.21
C PHE A 966 -16.69 2.84 -22.86
N LYS A 967 -16.11 3.84 -22.18
CA LYS A 967 -16.66 4.38 -20.92
C LYS A 967 -18.01 5.07 -21.12
N ASP A 968 -18.20 5.74 -22.25
CA ASP A 968 -19.48 6.36 -22.61
C ASP A 968 -20.56 5.31 -22.88
N SER A 969 -20.24 4.25 -23.60
CA SER A 969 -21.12 3.10 -23.76
C SER A 969 -21.51 2.45 -22.42
N LEU A 970 -20.55 2.29 -21.50
CA LEU A 970 -20.82 1.83 -20.14
C LEU A 970 -21.75 2.80 -19.39
N TYR A 971 -21.47 4.11 -19.42
CA TYR A 971 -22.35 5.11 -18.79
C TYR A 971 -23.80 5.00 -19.29
N HIS A 972 -24.00 4.89 -20.60
CA HIS A 972 -25.33 4.72 -21.19
C HIS A 972 -25.99 3.40 -20.79
N MET A 973 -25.23 2.30 -20.69
CA MET A 973 -25.73 1.02 -20.22
C MET A 973 -26.20 1.08 -18.75
N PHE A 974 -25.39 1.67 -17.87
CA PHE A 974 -25.76 1.84 -16.45
C PHE A 974 -26.98 2.76 -16.30
N MET A 975 -26.94 3.96 -16.87
CA MET A 975 -28.04 4.92 -16.75
C MET A 975 -29.33 4.40 -17.40
N GLY A 976 -29.22 3.80 -18.59
CA GLY A 976 -30.36 3.21 -19.30
C GLY A 976 -30.96 2.01 -18.57
N PHE A 977 -30.16 1.22 -17.83
CA PHE A 977 -30.71 0.15 -17.01
C PHE A 977 -31.43 0.67 -15.76
N THR A 978 -30.96 1.78 -15.19
CA THR A 978 -31.59 2.34 -13.98
C THR A 978 -32.92 3.04 -14.23
N GLY A 979 -33.17 3.52 -15.47
CA GLY A 979 -34.37 4.30 -15.78
C GLY A 979 -34.39 5.72 -15.19
N VAL A 980 -33.34 6.16 -14.48
CA VAL A 980 -33.27 7.48 -13.81
C VAL A 980 -33.35 8.64 -14.80
N GLN A 981 -32.95 8.44 -16.06
CA GLN A 981 -33.08 9.42 -17.14
C GLN A 981 -34.38 9.28 -17.97
N GLY A 982 -35.36 8.52 -17.47
CA GLY A 982 -36.67 8.31 -18.10
C GLY A 982 -36.73 7.14 -19.08
N ASN A 983 -35.62 6.76 -19.72
CA ASN A 983 -35.52 5.58 -20.59
C ASN A 983 -35.01 4.38 -19.80
N HIS A 984 -35.77 3.28 -19.78
CA HIS A 984 -35.38 2.01 -19.16
C HIS A 984 -35.21 0.91 -20.20
N ALA A 985 -34.08 0.22 -20.18
CA ALA A 985 -33.81 -0.96 -20.99
C ALA A 985 -33.09 -2.04 -20.18
N SER A 986 -33.54 -3.30 -20.29
CA SER A 986 -32.88 -4.45 -19.63
C SER A 986 -32.03 -5.27 -20.60
N VAL A 987 -32.08 -4.96 -21.89
CA VAL A 987 -31.29 -5.63 -22.93
C VAL A 987 -30.59 -4.60 -23.78
N PHE A 988 -29.28 -4.77 -23.98
CA PHE A 988 -28.45 -3.87 -24.77
C PHE A 988 -27.73 -4.64 -25.87
N ALA A 989 -27.69 -4.04 -27.06
CA ALA A 989 -26.99 -4.59 -28.22
C ALA A 989 -25.76 -3.74 -28.54
N ILE A 990 -24.58 -4.34 -28.49
CA ILE A 990 -23.35 -3.68 -28.96
C ILE A 990 -23.31 -3.79 -30.48
N ASN A 991 -23.50 -2.66 -31.17
CA ASN A 991 -23.66 -2.60 -32.61
C ASN A 991 -22.47 -1.92 -33.28
N CYS A 992 -21.91 -2.56 -34.30
CA CYS A 992 -20.78 -2.02 -35.07
C CYS A 992 -21.11 -2.05 -36.56
N ALA A 993 -21.39 -0.87 -37.12
CA ALA A 993 -21.69 -0.72 -38.55
C ALA A 993 -20.52 -1.20 -39.44
N GLU A 994 -19.28 -1.02 -38.98
CA GLU A 994 -18.06 -1.47 -39.67
C GLU A 994 -17.90 -3.01 -39.66
N GLU A 995 -18.52 -3.73 -38.72
CA GLU A 995 -18.41 -5.18 -38.56
C GLU A 995 -19.75 -5.90 -38.71
N ARG A 996 -20.56 -5.52 -39.72
CA ARG A 996 -21.81 -6.22 -40.10
C ARG A 996 -22.91 -6.22 -39.01
N GLY A 997 -22.96 -5.19 -38.15
CA GLY A 997 -24.07 -4.93 -37.24
C GLY A 997 -23.82 -5.39 -35.80
N VAL A 998 -24.83 -6.02 -35.18
CA VAL A 998 -24.81 -6.41 -33.76
C VAL A 998 -23.75 -7.49 -33.50
N GLN A 999 -22.89 -7.25 -32.51
CA GLN A 999 -21.78 -8.13 -32.13
C GLN A 999 -22.14 -9.05 -30.96
N MET A 1000 -22.85 -8.50 -29.97
CA MET A 1000 -23.22 -9.21 -28.75
C MET A 1000 -24.43 -8.54 -28.08
N LEU A 1001 -25.17 -9.33 -27.31
CA LEU A 1001 -26.30 -8.87 -26.50
C LEU A 1001 -25.97 -9.02 -25.01
N PHE A 1002 -26.30 -7.99 -24.23
CA PHE A 1002 -26.24 -8.02 -22.76
C PHE A 1002 -27.66 -8.04 -22.20
N PHE A 1003 -27.92 -8.94 -21.27
CA PHE A 1003 -29.18 -9.09 -20.54
C PHE A 1003 -28.92 -8.77 -19.06
N LEU A 1004 -29.49 -7.70 -18.55
CA LEU A 1004 -29.22 -7.21 -17.20
C LEU A 1004 -30.35 -7.62 -16.26
N SER A 1005 -29.99 -8.34 -15.20
CA SER A 1005 -30.95 -8.87 -14.19
C SER A 1005 -31.05 -7.99 -12.94
N GLY A 1006 -30.07 -7.12 -12.71
CA GLY A 1006 -30.01 -6.27 -11.53
C GLY A 1006 -28.72 -5.49 -11.42
N MET A 1007 -28.72 -4.52 -10.51
CA MET A 1007 -27.55 -3.76 -10.09
C MET A 1007 -27.28 -4.07 -8.62
N ARG A 1008 -26.02 -4.27 -8.27
CA ARG A 1008 -25.54 -4.66 -6.95
C ARG A 1008 -24.53 -3.64 -6.44
N LEU A 1009 -24.32 -3.57 -5.14
CA LEU A 1009 -23.29 -2.71 -4.55
C LEU A 1009 -22.06 -3.56 -4.20
N ASP A 1010 -20.93 -3.31 -4.85
CA ASP A 1010 -19.63 -3.84 -4.42
C ASP A 1010 -19.17 -3.00 -3.22
N LEU A 1011 -19.29 -3.58 -2.02
CA LEU A 1011 -18.98 -2.90 -0.77
C LEU A 1011 -17.47 -2.63 -0.65
N SER A 1012 -16.62 -3.61 -0.96
CA SER A 1012 -15.15 -3.51 -0.87
C SER A 1012 -14.59 -2.38 -1.73
N ASN A 1013 -15.07 -2.25 -2.97
CA ASN A 1013 -14.62 -1.21 -3.91
C ASN A 1013 -15.55 0.01 -3.99
N ARG A 1014 -16.65 0.01 -3.23
CA ARG A 1014 -17.60 1.12 -3.05
C ARG A 1014 -18.18 1.65 -4.37
N THR A 1015 -18.61 0.74 -5.24
CA THR A 1015 -19.10 1.06 -6.58
C THR A 1015 -20.23 0.12 -7.02
N PRO A 1016 -21.18 0.53 -7.89
CA PRO A 1016 -22.19 -0.40 -8.41
C PRO A 1016 -21.61 -1.41 -9.40
N VAL A 1017 -22.24 -2.57 -9.48
CA VAL A 1017 -21.93 -3.64 -10.42
C VAL A 1017 -23.22 -4.17 -11.04
N LEU A 1018 -23.25 -4.35 -12.36
CA LEU A 1018 -24.37 -4.95 -13.07
C LEU A 1018 -24.24 -6.47 -13.09
N ASP A 1019 -25.26 -7.17 -12.60
CA ASP A 1019 -25.41 -8.63 -12.67
C ASP A 1019 -26.06 -8.97 -14.01
N ALA A 1020 -25.24 -9.35 -14.99
CA ALA A 1020 -25.65 -9.49 -16.38
C ALA A 1020 -25.29 -10.86 -16.97
N ALA A 1021 -25.94 -11.19 -18.08
CA ALA A 1021 -25.55 -12.28 -18.95
C ALA A 1021 -25.21 -11.73 -20.32
N VAL A 1022 -24.12 -12.21 -20.91
CA VAL A 1022 -23.71 -11.84 -22.26
C VAL A 1022 -23.93 -12.99 -23.24
N LEU A 1023 -24.43 -12.66 -24.42
CA LEU A 1023 -24.54 -13.56 -25.57
C LEU A 1023 -23.73 -12.98 -26.75
N PRO A 1024 -22.48 -13.43 -26.95
CA PRO A 1024 -21.74 -13.18 -28.18
C PRO A 1024 -22.47 -13.77 -29.39
N LEU A 1025 -22.72 -12.98 -30.43
CA LEU A 1025 -23.37 -13.48 -31.65
C LEU A 1025 -22.33 -14.20 -32.51
N ARG A 1026 -22.39 -15.53 -32.50
CA ARG A 1026 -21.49 -16.42 -33.27
C ARG A 1026 -22.17 -16.93 -34.52
N LEU A 1027 -21.47 -17.01 -35.64
CA LEU A 1027 -22.05 -17.42 -36.93
C LEU A 1027 -22.64 -18.84 -36.86
N ASP A 1028 -22.01 -19.75 -36.13
CA ASP A 1028 -22.46 -21.13 -35.94
C ASP A 1028 -23.71 -21.26 -35.03
N LEU A 1029 -24.07 -20.21 -34.28
CA LEU A 1029 -25.26 -20.21 -33.42
C LEU A 1029 -26.49 -19.59 -34.08
N MET A 1030 -26.33 -18.88 -35.20
CA MET A 1030 -27.40 -18.03 -35.76
C MET A 1030 -28.68 -18.82 -36.05
N GLU A 1031 -28.58 -19.99 -36.69
CA GLU A 1031 -29.75 -20.84 -36.98
C GLU A 1031 -30.48 -21.27 -35.69
N SER A 1032 -29.75 -21.51 -34.61
CA SER A 1032 -30.30 -21.98 -33.34
C SER A 1032 -30.95 -20.87 -32.50
N ILE A 1033 -30.47 -19.62 -32.62
CA ILE A 1033 -30.95 -18.51 -31.78
C ILE A 1033 -31.90 -17.56 -32.51
N LEU A 1034 -31.91 -17.54 -33.84
CA LEU A 1034 -32.75 -16.64 -34.64
C LEU A 1034 -34.24 -16.68 -34.27
N PRO A 1035 -34.88 -17.85 -34.02
CA PRO A 1035 -36.27 -17.88 -33.60
C PRO A 1035 -36.50 -17.16 -32.26
N SER A 1036 -35.56 -17.28 -31.33
CA SER A 1036 -35.63 -16.58 -30.04
C SER A 1036 -35.37 -15.08 -30.20
N LEU A 1037 -34.46 -14.69 -31.10
CA LEU A 1037 -34.21 -13.28 -31.44
C LEU A 1037 -35.42 -12.61 -32.11
N GLN A 1038 -36.10 -13.31 -33.01
CA GLN A 1038 -37.31 -12.83 -33.68
C GLN A 1038 -38.49 -12.66 -32.73
N ALA A 1039 -38.62 -13.53 -31.73
CA ALA A 1039 -39.67 -13.43 -30.71
C ALA A 1039 -39.60 -12.13 -29.87
N ILE A 1040 -38.47 -11.43 -29.89
CA ILE A 1040 -38.24 -10.19 -29.16
C ILE A 1040 -38.59 -8.95 -30.02
N GLN A 1041 -38.54 -9.07 -31.35
CA GLN A 1041 -38.83 -7.97 -32.27
C GLN A 1041 -40.30 -7.55 -32.13
N GLY A 1042 -40.54 -6.33 -31.62
CA GLY A 1042 -41.88 -5.80 -31.37
C GLY A 1042 -42.38 -5.96 -29.92
N SER A 1043 -41.55 -6.47 -29.00
CA SER A 1043 -41.84 -6.49 -27.55
C SER A 1043 -41.31 -5.25 -26.83
N SER A 1044 -41.73 -5.03 -25.58
CA SER A 1044 -41.14 -4.03 -24.67
C SER A 1044 -39.67 -4.31 -24.30
N TYR A 1045 -39.13 -5.46 -24.72
CA TYR A 1045 -37.76 -5.89 -24.47
C TYR A 1045 -36.85 -5.77 -25.71
N ALA A 1046 -37.24 -4.95 -26.68
CA ALA A 1046 -36.38 -4.64 -27.82
C ALA A 1046 -34.99 -4.14 -27.32
N PRO A 1047 -33.88 -4.71 -27.81
CA PRO A 1047 -32.55 -4.31 -27.33
C PRO A 1047 -32.27 -2.83 -27.60
N ALA A 1048 -31.82 -2.11 -26.58
CA ALA A 1048 -31.27 -0.77 -26.75
C ALA A 1048 -29.93 -0.86 -27.47
N ALA A 1049 -29.83 -0.28 -28.67
CA ALA A 1049 -28.61 -0.32 -29.46
C ALA A 1049 -27.58 0.70 -28.95
N ILE A 1050 -26.37 0.22 -28.66
CA ILE A 1050 -25.19 1.05 -28.41
C ILE A 1050 -24.33 0.98 -29.67
N SER A 1051 -24.20 2.10 -30.39
CA SER A 1051 -23.43 2.17 -31.63
C SER A 1051 -21.96 2.45 -31.33
N THR A 1052 -21.08 1.52 -31.70
CA THR A 1052 -19.66 1.53 -31.33
C THR A 1052 -18.78 1.43 -32.58
N PRO A 1053 -17.66 2.16 -32.69
CA PRO A 1053 -16.66 1.92 -33.73
C PRO A 1053 -15.92 0.60 -33.48
N LYS A 1054 -15.23 0.11 -34.51
CA LYS A 1054 -14.49 -1.18 -34.43
C LYS A 1054 -13.45 -1.21 -33.31
N SER A 1055 -12.79 -0.10 -33.03
CA SER A 1055 -11.80 0.01 -31.96
C SER A 1055 -12.40 -0.19 -30.56
N GLU A 1056 -13.63 0.28 -30.34
CA GLU A 1056 -14.35 0.11 -29.08
C GLU A 1056 -14.85 -1.33 -28.91
N VAL A 1057 -15.39 -1.94 -29.97
CA VAL A 1057 -15.81 -3.36 -29.97
C VAL A 1057 -14.67 -4.26 -29.50
N LYS A 1058 -13.43 -3.95 -29.90
CA LYS A 1058 -12.27 -4.71 -29.46
C LYS A 1058 -12.10 -4.68 -27.93
N LEU A 1059 -12.29 -3.53 -27.29
CA LEU A 1059 -12.23 -3.38 -25.83
C LEU A 1059 -13.35 -4.14 -25.13
N TRP A 1060 -14.56 -4.17 -25.70
CA TRP A 1060 -15.64 -5.02 -25.22
C TRP A 1060 -15.22 -6.50 -25.24
N LYS A 1061 -14.74 -7.00 -26.38
CA LYS A 1061 -14.30 -8.40 -26.54
C LYS A 1061 -13.13 -8.75 -25.60
N GLU A 1062 -12.21 -7.83 -25.35
CA GLU A 1062 -11.06 -8.00 -24.44
C GLU A 1062 -11.44 -7.92 -22.95
N SER A 1063 -12.50 -7.18 -22.58
CA SER A 1063 -12.96 -7.05 -21.18
C SER A 1063 -13.86 -8.19 -20.71
N LEU A 1064 -14.56 -8.87 -21.64
CA LEU A 1064 -15.50 -9.95 -21.32
C LEU A 1064 -14.90 -11.08 -20.46
N PRO A 1065 -13.69 -11.60 -20.73
CA PRO A 1065 -13.08 -12.61 -19.88
C PRO A 1065 -12.97 -12.15 -18.42
N ALA A 1066 -12.52 -10.91 -18.17
CA ALA A 1066 -12.36 -10.40 -16.81
C ALA A 1066 -13.71 -10.31 -16.07
N TRP A 1067 -14.76 -9.80 -16.72
CA TRP A 1067 -16.10 -9.74 -16.11
C TRP A 1067 -16.73 -11.13 -15.89
N SER A 1068 -16.38 -12.12 -16.70
CA SER A 1068 -16.84 -13.50 -16.52
C SER A 1068 -16.08 -14.22 -15.40
N GLU A 1069 -14.74 -14.15 -15.38
CA GLU A 1069 -13.90 -14.87 -14.42
C GLU A 1069 -14.00 -14.25 -13.02
N ARG A 1070 -14.16 -12.92 -12.89
CA ARG A 1070 -14.33 -12.27 -11.58
C ARG A 1070 -15.59 -12.70 -10.83
N SER A 1071 -16.58 -13.26 -11.52
CA SER A 1071 -17.88 -13.66 -10.93
C SER A 1071 -18.21 -15.13 -11.20
N ARG A 1072 -17.19 -15.91 -11.54
CA ARG A 1072 -17.33 -17.30 -11.94
C ARG A 1072 -17.86 -18.16 -10.80
N SER A 1073 -18.90 -18.92 -11.08
CA SER A 1073 -19.50 -19.91 -10.17
C SER A 1073 -19.37 -21.37 -10.67
N TRP A 1074 -18.63 -21.58 -11.76
CA TRP A 1074 -18.37 -22.87 -12.39
C TRP A 1074 -16.88 -23.20 -12.37
N SER A 1075 -16.49 -24.46 -12.61
CA SER A 1075 -15.09 -24.83 -12.81
C SER A 1075 -14.78 -25.02 -14.30
N HIS A 1076 -13.54 -24.75 -14.70
CA HIS A 1076 -13.09 -25.00 -16.07
C HIS A 1076 -13.01 -26.50 -16.35
N LYS A 1077 -13.42 -26.90 -17.56
CA LYS A 1077 -13.34 -28.30 -18.03
C LYS A 1077 -11.97 -28.56 -18.67
N SER A 1078 -11.54 -29.82 -18.74
CA SER A 1078 -10.34 -30.21 -19.50
C SER A 1078 -10.43 -29.83 -20.99
N SER A 1079 -11.64 -29.78 -21.55
CA SER A 1079 -11.92 -29.33 -22.91
C SER A 1079 -12.04 -27.80 -23.08
N CYS A 1080 -11.68 -27.02 -22.06
CA CYS A 1080 -11.80 -25.56 -22.10
C CYS A 1080 -11.00 -24.94 -23.25
N GLU A 1081 -11.61 -24.03 -23.99
CA GLU A 1081 -10.99 -23.36 -25.14
C GLU A 1081 -9.83 -22.44 -24.73
N TYR A 1082 -9.90 -21.84 -23.54
CA TYR A 1082 -8.79 -21.07 -22.98
C TYR A 1082 -7.56 -21.97 -22.79
N LEU A 1083 -7.74 -23.17 -22.21
CA LEU A 1083 -6.67 -24.11 -21.92
C LEU A 1083 -6.08 -24.73 -23.20
N SER A 1084 -6.95 -25.21 -24.10
CA SER A 1084 -6.52 -25.87 -25.33
C SER A 1084 -5.82 -24.93 -26.32
N ARG A 1085 -6.20 -23.64 -26.35
CA ARG A 1085 -5.56 -22.64 -27.23
C ARG A 1085 -4.43 -21.86 -26.57
N GLY A 1086 -4.42 -21.79 -25.24
CA GLY A 1086 -3.45 -20.99 -24.48
C GLY A 1086 -3.60 -19.47 -24.68
N VAL A 1087 -4.81 -18.99 -25.02
CA VAL A 1087 -5.08 -17.57 -25.30
C VAL A 1087 -6.43 -17.17 -24.71
N ILE A 1088 -6.48 -15.97 -24.11
CA ILE A 1088 -7.68 -15.35 -23.54
C ILE A 1088 -7.71 -13.88 -24.03
N PRO A 1089 -8.83 -13.38 -24.61
CA PRO A 1089 -10.03 -14.13 -25.02
C PRO A 1089 -9.73 -15.19 -26.10
N VAL A 1090 -10.67 -16.11 -26.36
CA VAL A 1090 -10.52 -17.16 -27.38
C VAL A 1090 -10.33 -16.56 -28.78
N SER A 1091 -11.01 -15.45 -29.07
CA SER A 1091 -10.85 -14.63 -30.27
C SER A 1091 -11.48 -13.25 -30.06
N THR A 1092 -11.02 -12.27 -30.84
CA THR A 1092 -11.66 -10.96 -31.02
C THR A 1092 -12.28 -10.78 -32.42
N GLY A 1093 -12.26 -11.82 -33.26
CA GLY A 1093 -12.79 -11.81 -34.62
C GLY A 1093 -14.31 -11.61 -34.68
N PHE A 1094 -14.83 -11.23 -35.84
CA PHE A 1094 -16.28 -11.11 -36.07
C PHE A 1094 -16.93 -12.50 -36.14
N GLY A 1095 -18.02 -12.71 -35.39
CA GLY A 1095 -18.78 -13.96 -35.44
C GLY A 1095 -18.07 -15.19 -34.85
N GLU A 1096 -16.89 -15.00 -34.25
CA GLU A 1096 -16.09 -16.05 -33.62
C GLU A 1096 -16.41 -16.18 -32.12
N ARG A 1097 -15.94 -17.27 -31.51
CA ARG A 1097 -16.05 -17.51 -30.07
C ARG A 1097 -15.10 -16.60 -29.30
N ILE A 1098 -15.64 -15.81 -28.37
CA ILE A 1098 -14.86 -14.90 -27.49
C ILE A 1098 -14.54 -15.58 -26.15
N LEU A 1099 -15.55 -16.15 -25.49
CA LEU A 1099 -15.45 -16.80 -24.18
C LEU A 1099 -15.35 -18.32 -24.32
N CYS A 1100 -14.76 -18.98 -23.31
CA CYS A 1100 -14.80 -20.44 -23.23
C CYS A 1100 -16.24 -20.95 -23.01
N SER A 1101 -16.53 -22.18 -23.42
CA SER A 1101 -17.85 -22.81 -23.25
C SER A 1101 -18.12 -23.30 -21.83
N CYS A 1102 -17.16 -23.19 -20.90
CA CYS A 1102 -17.33 -23.64 -19.52
C CYS A 1102 -18.45 -22.91 -18.77
N GLY A 1103 -18.64 -21.62 -19.06
CA GLY A 1103 -19.66 -20.77 -18.42
C GLY A 1103 -21.01 -20.71 -19.15
N GLU A 1104 -21.14 -21.32 -20.33
CA GLU A 1104 -22.39 -21.29 -21.10
C GLU A 1104 -23.53 -21.96 -20.33
N GLY A 1105 -24.65 -21.25 -20.18
CA GLY A 1105 -25.82 -21.74 -19.46
C GLY A 1105 -25.65 -21.83 -17.94
N LYS A 1106 -24.52 -21.35 -17.37
CA LYS A 1106 -24.27 -21.30 -15.93
C LYS A 1106 -24.86 -20.03 -15.32
N LEU A 1107 -26.18 -19.94 -15.37
CA LEU A 1107 -26.96 -18.79 -14.92
C LEU A 1107 -27.92 -19.22 -13.79
N PRO A 1108 -28.30 -18.30 -12.89
CA PRO A 1108 -29.42 -18.52 -11.96
C PRO A 1108 -30.70 -18.95 -12.69
N LYS A 1109 -31.53 -19.80 -12.06
CA LYS A 1109 -32.73 -20.41 -12.69
C LYS A 1109 -33.71 -19.38 -13.25
N ASP A 1110 -33.91 -18.27 -12.55
CA ASP A 1110 -34.83 -17.19 -12.91
C ASP A 1110 -34.08 -15.89 -13.25
N PHE A 1111 -33.06 -15.98 -14.10
CA PHE A 1111 -32.19 -14.82 -14.41
C PHE A 1111 -32.93 -13.69 -15.17
N MET A 1112 -33.72 -14.05 -16.19
CA MET A 1112 -34.56 -13.13 -16.97
C MET A 1112 -35.93 -13.79 -17.23
N PRO A 1113 -36.76 -13.97 -16.18
CA PRO A 1113 -37.96 -14.81 -16.27
C PRO A 1113 -39.02 -14.21 -17.21
N ASP A 1114 -39.11 -12.89 -17.25
CA ASP A 1114 -40.12 -12.16 -18.03
C ASP A 1114 -39.71 -11.93 -19.49
N PHE A 1115 -38.49 -12.32 -19.88
CA PHE A 1115 -37.94 -12.05 -21.20
C PHE A 1115 -38.36 -13.12 -22.23
N PRO A 1116 -39.12 -12.78 -23.28
CA PRO A 1116 -39.53 -13.73 -24.32
C PRO A 1116 -38.32 -14.38 -25.01
N GLY A 1117 -38.30 -15.70 -25.12
CA GLY A 1117 -37.21 -16.44 -25.76
C GLY A 1117 -35.97 -16.67 -24.88
N TRP A 1118 -35.95 -16.21 -23.62
CA TRP A 1118 -34.80 -16.38 -22.71
C TRP A 1118 -34.36 -17.84 -22.57
N LYS A 1119 -35.31 -18.78 -22.44
CA LYS A 1119 -35.01 -20.21 -22.33
C LYS A 1119 -34.21 -20.74 -23.53
N GLY A 1120 -34.46 -20.21 -24.73
CA GLY A 1120 -33.71 -20.57 -25.94
C GLY A 1120 -32.31 -19.97 -26.00
N LEU A 1121 -32.12 -18.78 -25.44
CA LEU A 1121 -30.85 -18.03 -25.47
C LEU A 1121 -29.91 -18.37 -24.30
N SER A 1122 -30.48 -18.59 -23.10
CA SER A 1122 -29.74 -18.76 -21.84
C SER A 1122 -28.67 -19.85 -21.89
N LYS A 1123 -28.91 -20.95 -22.61
CA LYS A 1123 -27.93 -22.04 -22.82
C LYS A 1123 -26.63 -21.62 -23.52
N TYR A 1124 -26.62 -20.48 -24.21
CA TYR A 1124 -25.45 -19.93 -24.91
C TYR A 1124 -24.90 -18.66 -24.25
N ALA A 1125 -25.58 -18.15 -23.22
CA ALA A 1125 -25.18 -16.96 -22.50
C ALA A 1125 -24.25 -17.30 -21.33
N VAL A 1126 -23.36 -16.37 -21.00
CA VAL A 1126 -22.40 -16.48 -19.89
C VAL A 1126 -22.67 -15.35 -18.89
N ARG A 1127 -22.68 -15.66 -17.59
CA ARG A 1127 -22.83 -14.63 -16.55
C ARG A 1127 -21.59 -13.75 -16.51
N VAL A 1128 -21.79 -12.45 -16.41
CA VAL A 1128 -20.74 -11.42 -16.31
C VAL A 1128 -21.13 -10.38 -15.26
N SER A 1129 -20.13 -9.84 -14.60
CA SER A 1129 -20.31 -8.75 -13.64
C SER A 1129 -19.62 -7.49 -14.14
N VAL A 1130 -20.41 -6.57 -14.68
CA VAL A 1130 -19.92 -5.36 -15.37
C VAL A 1130 -19.84 -4.22 -14.36
N SER A 1131 -18.66 -3.64 -14.19
CA SER A 1131 -18.44 -2.48 -13.32
C SER A 1131 -18.13 -1.22 -14.14
N PRO A 1132 -18.32 -0.03 -13.57
CA PRO A 1132 -17.71 1.19 -14.07
C PRO A 1132 -16.20 0.99 -14.29
N ALA A 1133 -15.65 1.66 -15.30
CA ALA A 1133 -14.23 1.60 -15.64
C ALA A 1133 -13.51 2.89 -15.22
N PHE A 1134 -12.98 2.92 -14.00
CA PHE A 1134 -12.29 4.08 -13.45
C PHE A 1134 -10.84 4.20 -13.95
N THR A 1135 -10.36 5.44 -14.10
CA THR A 1135 -8.93 5.71 -14.30
C THR A 1135 -8.18 5.69 -12.97
N SER A 1136 -6.88 5.37 -13.04
CA SER A 1136 -6.01 5.51 -11.87
C SER A 1136 -5.64 6.97 -11.64
N ALA A 1137 -5.86 7.48 -10.42
CA ALA A 1137 -5.45 8.82 -10.02
C ALA A 1137 -3.93 9.02 -10.06
N LEU A 1138 -3.17 7.92 -9.95
CA LEU A 1138 -1.72 7.93 -10.00
C LEU A 1138 -1.18 8.30 -11.39
N VAL A 1139 -2.03 8.19 -12.43
CA VAL A 1139 -1.67 8.44 -13.84
C VAL A 1139 -2.39 9.64 -14.40
N GLU A 1140 -3.68 9.76 -14.10
CA GLU A 1140 -4.58 10.75 -14.67
C GLU A 1140 -5.22 11.58 -13.55
N SER A 1141 -5.39 12.88 -13.78
CA SER A 1141 -6.08 13.74 -12.80
C SER A 1141 -7.56 13.32 -12.68
N PRO A 1142 -8.07 13.02 -11.47
CA PRO A 1142 -9.48 12.72 -11.27
C PRO A 1142 -10.39 13.85 -11.76
N LEU A 1143 -11.63 13.52 -12.11
CA LEU A 1143 -12.65 14.52 -12.41
C LEU A 1143 -13.19 15.09 -11.08
N ASP A 1144 -13.07 16.42 -10.90
CA ASP A 1144 -13.63 17.11 -9.75
C ASP A 1144 -15.00 17.71 -10.09
N LEU A 1145 -16.02 17.29 -9.35
CA LEU A 1145 -17.42 17.72 -9.50
C LEU A 1145 -17.92 18.51 -8.27
N SER A 1146 -17.03 18.93 -7.37
CA SER A 1146 -17.39 19.65 -6.13
C SER A 1146 -17.90 21.09 -6.36
N GLY A 1147 -17.69 21.65 -7.56
CA GLY A 1147 -18.24 22.94 -7.97
C GLY A 1147 -19.75 22.88 -8.25
N SER A 1148 -20.50 23.90 -7.82
CA SER A 1148 -21.96 23.98 -7.92
C SER A 1148 -22.50 23.70 -9.34
N GLY A 1149 -23.26 22.62 -9.47
CA GLY A 1149 -24.21 22.38 -10.56
C GLY A 1149 -23.60 21.80 -11.83
N PHE A 1150 -24.14 20.67 -12.27
CA PHE A 1150 -23.97 20.13 -13.62
C PHE A 1150 -24.70 21.03 -14.64
N THR A 1151 -24.27 22.28 -14.76
CA THR A 1151 -24.40 23.04 -15.99
C THR A 1151 -23.01 23.05 -16.58
N ALA A 1152 -22.81 22.28 -17.65
CA ALA A 1152 -21.70 22.53 -18.55
C ALA A 1152 -21.77 24.01 -18.91
N LYS A 1153 -20.94 24.85 -18.29
CA LYS A 1153 -20.70 26.19 -18.82
C LYS A 1153 -20.12 25.96 -20.21
N PRO A 1154 -20.72 26.53 -21.27
CA PRO A 1154 -20.12 26.47 -22.60
C PRO A 1154 -18.68 27.01 -22.51
N PRO A 1155 -17.73 26.45 -23.27
CA PRO A 1155 -16.33 26.85 -23.20
C PRO A 1155 -16.23 28.35 -23.52
N GLY A 1156 -15.87 29.14 -22.51
CA GLY A 1156 -15.87 30.60 -22.58
C GLY A 1156 -15.30 31.32 -21.36
N GLU A 1157 -15.13 30.66 -20.21
CA GLU A 1157 -14.45 31.26 -19.05
C GLU A 1157 -13.24 30.41 -18.66
N GLU A 1158 -12.10 30.74 -19.26
CA GLU A 1158 -10.77 30.14 -19.01
C GLU A 1158 -10.11 30.68 -17.72
N GLY A 1159 -9.14 29.91 -17.24
CA GLY A 1159 -8.41 30.01 -15.98
C GLY A 1159 -8.01 31.40 -15.48
N SER A 1160 -7.95 31.52 -14.16
CA SER A 1160 -7.53 32.73 -13.42
C SER A 1160 -6.02 33.03 -13.49
N GLY A 1161 -5.27 32.43 -14.42
CA GLY A 1161 -3.81 32.49 -14.50
C GLY A 1161 -3.28 32.82 -15.89
N CYS A 1162 -2.00 33.20 -15.97
CA CYS A 1162 -1.31 33.49 -17.23
C CYS A 1162 -1.23 32.23 -18.10
N GLN A 1163 -1.64 32.32 -19.37
CA GLN A 1163 -1.71 31.19 -20.31
C GLN A 1163 -0.36 30.48 -20.54
N VAL A 1164 0.75 31.15 -20.28
CA VAL A 1164 2.10 30.62 -20.56
C VAL A 1164 2.83 30.11 -19.33
N CYS A 1165 2.71 30.81 -18.21
CA CYS A 1165 3.48 30.52 -16.99
C CYS A 1165 2.61 30.18 -15.77
N GLY A 1166 1.28 30.25 -15.90
CA GLY A 1166 0.33 29.91 -14.84
C GLY A 1166 0.23 30.90 -13.68
N THR A 1167 1.05 31.95 -13.64
CA THR A 1167 1.04 32.96 -12.56
C THR A 1167 -0.28 33.73 -12.54
N THR A 1168 -0.82 33.99 -11.36
CA THR A 1168 -2.11 34.67 -11.14
C THR A 1168 -2.02 36.20 -11.10
N SER A 1169 -0.81 36.75 -11.12
CA SER A 1169 -0.52 38.20 -11.15
C SER A 1169 0.60 38.53 -12.13
N ASN A 1170 0.69 39.79 -12.53
CA ASN A 1170 1.80 40.29 -13.34
C ASN A 1170 3.08 40.49 -12.49
N PRO A 1171 4.26 40.77 -13.09
CA PRO A 1171 5.53 41.00 -12.38
C PRO A 1171 5.50 42.13 -11.35
N ASP A 1172 4.56 43.07 -11.47
CA ASP A 1172 4.39 44.22 -10.58
C ASP A 1172 3.32 43.98 -9.49
N GLY A 1173 2.77 42.75 -9.40
CA GLY A 1173 1.75 42.38 -8.42
C GLY A 1173 0.32 42.82 -8.75
N LEU A 1174 0.08 43.29 -9.99
CA LEU A 1174 -1.24 43.71 -10.49
C LEU A 1174 -1.95 42.59 -11.28
N ASP A 1175 -3.21 42.84 -11.63
CA ASP A 1175 -4.03 41.94 -12.44
C ASP A 1175 -3.38 41.59 -13.79
N LEU A 1176 -3.65 40.36 -14.26
CA LEU A 1176 -3.16 39.89 -15.55
C LEU A 1176 -3.75 40.70 -16.70
N MET A 1177 -2.96 40.89 -17.74
CA MET A 1177 -3.41 41.58 -18.96
C MET A 1177 -4.25 40.63 -19.81
N ASN A 1178 -5.49 41.02 -20.10
CA ASN A 1178 -6.32 40.30 -21.05
C ASN A 1178 -5.85 40.55 -22.49
N CYS A 1179 -5.99 39.54 -23.36
CA CYS A 1179 -5.81 39.71 -24.79
C CYS A 1179 -6.73 40.84 -25.28
N SER A 1180 -6.16 41.86 -25.94
CA SER A 1180 -6.92 43.04 -26.39
C SER A 1180 -7.93 42.75 -27.50
N ARG A 1181 -7.93 41.54 -28.07
CA ARG A 1181 -8.83 41.13 -29.15
C ARG A 1181 -9.97 40.25 -28.67
N CYS A 1182 -9.70 39.15 -27.98
CA CYS A 1182 -10.73 38.20 -27.54
C CYS A 1182 -11.15 38.39 -26.07
N HIS A 1183 -10.39 39.18 -25.29
CA HIS A 1183 -10.59 39.42 -23.86
C HIS A 1183 -10.62 38.18 -22.94
N THR A 1184 -10.53 36.96 -23.48
CA THR A 1184 -10.63 35.69 -22.73
C THR A 1184 -9.30 35.20 -22.16
N THR A 1185 -8.21 35.27 -22.94
CA THR A 1185 -6.90 34.74 -22.52
C THR A 1185 -6.09 35.80 -21.78
N LYS A 1186 -5.47 35.42 -20.65
CA LYS A 1186 -4.73 36.32 -19.75
C LYS A 1186 -3.22 36.11 -19.82
N TYR A 1187 -2.44 37.18 -19.69
CA TYR A 1187 -0.98 37.16 -19.72
C TYR A 1187 -0.37 38.01 -18.61
N CYS A 1188 0.65 37.50 -17.94
CA CYS A 1188 1.40 38.26 -16.92
C CYS A 1188 2.34 39.31 -17.55
N SER A 1189 2.76 39.13 -18.80
CA SER A 1189 3.64 40.07 -19.50
C SER A 1189 3.41 40.03 -21.01
N ARG A 1190 3.86 41.08 -21.72
CA ARG A 1190 3.86 41.10 -23.19
C ARG A 1190 4.72 39.97 -23.79
N ASP A 1191 5.74 39.51 -23.06
CA ASP A 1191 6.60 38.42 -23.52
C ASP A 1191 5.88 37.08 -23.48
N CYS A 1192 5.06 36.83 -22.45
CA CYS A 1192 4.17 35.67 -22.41
C CYS A 1192 3.14 35.74 -23.55
N GLN A 1193 2.53 36.90 -23.77
CA GLN A 1193 1.60 37.08 -24.89
C GLN A 1193 2.28 36.79 -26.24
N LYS A 1194 3.50 37.32 -26.48
CA LYS A 1194 4.25 37.05 -27.72
C LYS A 1194 4.62 35.58 -27.90
N LYS A 1195 4.99 34.90 -26.81
CA LYS A 1195 5.35 33.48 -26.82
C LYS A 1195 4.16 32.61 -27.20
N ASP A 1196 2.98 32.94 -26.68
CA ASP A 1196 1.73 32.23 -27.00
C ASP A 1196 1.12 32.63 -28.34
N TRP A 1197 1.40 33.85 -28.84
CA TRP A 1197 0.71 34.43 -30.00
C TRP A 1197 0.70 33.55 -31.25
N LYS A 1198 1.75 32.74 -31.47
CA LYS A 1198 1.80 31.81 -32.62
C LYS A 1198 0.68 30.76 -32.58
N GLN A 1199 0.30 30.31 -31.38
CA GLN A 1199 -0.78 29.34 -31.15
C GLN A 1199 -2.11 30.06 -30.91
N HIS A 1200 -2.13 31.07 -30.02
CA HIS A 1200 -3.36 31.79 -29.66
C HIS A 1200 -4.03 32.50 -30.85
N LYS A 1201 -3.27 33.04 -31.81
CA LYS A 1201 -3.86 33.72 -32.99
C LYS A 1201 -4.79 32.83 -33.83
N LEU A 1202 -4.64 31.51 -33.75
CA LEU A 1202 -5.46 30.54 -34.49
C LEU A 1202 -6.86 30.38 -33.88
N VAL A 1203 -7.00 30.70 -32.60
CA VAL A 1203 -8.24 30.56 -31.82
C VAL A 1203 -8.78 31.90 -31.31
N CYS A 1204 -8.01 32.99 -31.42
CA CYS A 1204 -8.38 34.34 -31.01
C CYS A 1204 -9.48 34.94 -31.89
N LYS A 1205 -10.74 34.90 -31.41
CA LYS A 1205 -11.92 35.52 -32.02
C LYS A 1205 -12.41 36.68 -31.15
N ALA A 1206 -12.82 37.78 -31.78
CA ALA A 1206 -13.32 38.97 -31.08
C ALA A 1206 -14.66 38.70 -30.40
#